data_AF-A0A813TJ94-F1
#
_entry.id   AF-A0A813TJ94-F1
#
_cell.length_a   1.000
_cell.length_b   1.000
_cell.length_c   1.000
_cell.angle_alpha   90.00
_cell.angle_beta   90.00
_cell.angle_gamma   90.00
#
_symmetry.space_group_name_H-M   'P 1'
#
loop_
_entity.id
_entity.type
_entity.pdbx_description
1 polymer ?
#
loop_
_entity_poly.entity_id
_entity_poly.type
_entity_poly.pdbx_seq_one_letter_code
_entity_poly.pdbx_strand_id
1 'polypeptide(L)'
;MTTNLIIFLFGIICVGSSSLPTIPYSKYVPNSIRKYSSGLNYYWNLLLDDDSLYVGGQNVILRLNRDNIEDRTSSIYKSIDIPSKRDEVQKCLSHSLNQAFDCENHVRVLLRRKKKYNDIFVCSTNAFSPKIYYFNPDLTEKQASKEGFGYCSRDPRHNNTALWTDEGNPENYGFFYTGAVIDYTKTEPIIYRPPSDDGTIKFLRTPQYDTDWLSAPEFIASFDVGSNIYFFFREKAEEQRDIFPRIYSRVGRLCKNDADTATIMANTWTTFRKARITCLSGTNDSPFVFNDISAVTKLHDDRFVVSFTSAPGDLTTSIICEYSRRDIDSILDGNFKEADSTSVWRELPRDHVPDGVSKNCESNGSLSDTVLSFLRSHVLMNGNIFSSPPMEIAFQISDTIITRLVTDYINYNNDNQITLVYAGTQDGQILKLVQKKKGEKFVLLTSWILDENTNEKSPVRNIILAQDTKQLYVSTDAAVYQFSVNQCNRYILCTECERDPLCHYDIQQNRCLNVDENNVKVAIARLQPESWCKKSVQRPSKVLELTRKKGETVWLQCDVSEHLRSSVEWRWNGRNIQDTLFNNYLLTKEHNLIIINMNNSLNGQYTCFVGNQPMISYSLETDRDAFVYGDVNSVTTNVSRRNGECNCLTAEKYIEKYNDWCKEFENYQRAYNEWEVLRDQSCPKP
;
A
#
# COMPACT_ATOMS: atom_id res chain seq x y z
N MET A 1 -68.17 4.17 -13.06
CA MET A 1 -67.00 4.20 -12.15
C MET A 1 -65.80 3.73 -12.94
N THR A 2 -65.02 4.70 -13.40
CA THR A 2 -63.89 4.57 -14.32
C THR A 2 -62.60 4.40 -13.53
N THR A 3 -61.86 3.33 -13.81
CA THR A 3 -60.55 3.01 -13.22
C THR A 3 -59.45 3.77 -13.97
N ASN A 4 -58.82 4.73 -13.28
CA ASN A 4 -57.62 5.42 -13.77
C ASN A 4 -56.37 4.66 -13.31
N LEU A 5 -55.61 4.12 -14.27
CA LEU A 5 -54.28 3.58 -14.09
C LEU A 5 -53.27 4.65 -14.55
N ILE A 6 -52.59 5.30 -13.61
CA ILE A 6 -51.54 6.29 -13.92
C ILE A 6 -50.21 5.53 -14.05
N ILE A 7 -49.72 5.42 -15.29
CA ILE A 7 -48.37 4.91 -15.60
C ILE A 7 -47.40 6.11 -15.51
N PHE A 8 -46.53 6.12 -14.51
CA PHE A 8 -45.39 7.03 -14.44
C PHE A 8 -44.24 6.49 -15.29
N LEU A 9 -44.03 7.09 -16.46
CA LEU A 9 -42.82 6.95 -17.26
C LEU A 9 -41.74 7.85 -16.66
N PHE A 10 -40.78 7.27 -15.93
CA PHE A 10 -39.51 7.94 -15.63
C PHE A 10 -38.64 7.93 -16.89
N GLY A 11 -38.69 9.03 -17.65
CA GLY A 11 -37.65 9.34 -18.62
C GLY A 11 -36.36 9.68 -17.89
N ILE A 12 -35.37 8.78 -17.97
CA ILE A 12 -34.00 9.06 -17.56
C ILE A 12 -33.44 10.09 -18.55
N ILE A 13 -33.60 11.37 -18.24
CA ILE A 13 -32.83 12.43 -18.87
C ILE A 13 -31.44 12.34 -18.23
N CYS A 14 -30.53 11.61 -18.89
CA CYS A 14 -29.10 11.75 -18.62
C CYS A 14 -28.70 13.17 -19.01
N VAL A 15 -28.77 14.10 -18.05
CA VAL A 15 -27.99 15.34 -18.12
C VAL A 15 -26.55 14.91 -17.91
N GLY A 16 -25.87 14.63 -19.02
CA GLY A 16 -24.42 14.47 -19.04
C GLY A 16 -23.79 15.77 -18.58
N SER A 17 -23.55 15.88 -17.27
CA SER A 17 -22.49 16.76 -16.79
C SER A 17 -21.21 16.26 -17.44
N SER A 18 -20.61 17.08 -18.29
CA SER A 18 -19.30 16.86 -18.86
C SER A 18 -18.25 17.02 -17.75
N SER A 19 -18.23 16.10 -16.80
CA SER A 19 -17.01 15.82 -16.07
C SER A 19 -16.02 15.28 -17.10
N LEU A 20 -14.91 16.00 -17.29
CA LEU A 20 -13.76 15.48 -18.02
C LEU A 20 -13.44 14.06 -17.51
N PRO A 21 -13.13 13.09 -18.39
CA PRO A 21 -12.77 11.75 -17.95
C PRO A 21 -11.62 11.86 -16.95
N THR A 22 -11.87 11.45 -15.70
CA THR A 22 -10.80 11.32 -14.70
C THR A 22 -9.83 10.29 -15.22
N ILE A 23 -8.64 10.76 -15.63
CA ILE A 23 -7.54 9.88 -16.07
C ILE A 23 -7.35 8.83 -14.96
N PRO A 24 -7.56 7.53 -15.23
CA PRO A 24 -7.35 6.48 -14.24
C PRO A 24 -5.89 6.51 -13.77
N TYR A 25 -5.66 6.23 -12.49
CA TYR A 25 -4.31 6.19 -11.96
C TYR A 25 -3.49 5.09 -12.65
N SER A 26 -2.20 5.32 -12.80
CA SER A 26 -1.30 4.36 -13.43
C SER A 26 -1.04 3.16 -12.51
N LYS A 27 -1.08 1.94 -13.07
CA LYS A 27 -0.70 0.70 -12.39
C LYS A 27 0.43 0.02 -13.14
N TYR A 28 1.58 -0.21 -12.51
CA TYR A 28 2.76 -0.77 -13.19
C TYR A 28 3.82 -1.35 -12.24
N VAL A 29 4.77 -2.14 -12.77
CA VAL A 29 5.98 -2.54 -12.03
C VAL A 29 7.02 -1.40 -12.02
N PRO A 30 7.55 -1.00 -10.85
CA PRO A 30 8.61 0.00 -10.75
C PRO A 30 9.85 -0.36 -11.57
N ASN A 31 10.49 0.64 -12.17
CA ASN A 31 11.76 0.43 -12.86
C ASN A 31 12.86 0.05 -11.85
N SER A 32 13.78 -0.82 -12.29
CA SER A 32 14.94 -1.28 -11.51
C SER A 32 14.56 -1.92 -10.16
N ILE A 33 13.44 -2.63 -10.12
CA ILE A 33 13.06 -3.42 -8.96
C ILE A 33 14.08 -4.55 -8.75
N ARG A 34 14.58 -4.64 -7.52
CA ARG A 34 15.46 -5.72 -7.06
C ARG A 34 14.70 -6.62 -6.12
N LYS A 35 15.01 -7.91 -6.12
CA LYS A 35 14.31 -8.95 -5.37
C LYS A 35 15.29 -9.89 -4.70
N TYR A 36 15.27 -9.92 -3.38
CA TYR A 36 15.87 -10.99 -2.59
C TYR A 36 14.82 -12.05 -2.27
N SER A 37 15.10 -13.32 -2.59
CA SER A 37 14.32 -14.46 -2.12
C SER A 37 15.21 -15.68 -1.88
N SER A 38 14.85 -16.46 -0.85
CA SER A 38 15.48 -17.76 -0.54
C SER A 38 14.43 -18.82 -0.18
N GLY A 39 13.23 -18.69 -0.76
CA GLY A 39 12.06 -19.51 -0.44
C GLY A 39 11.08 -18.79 0.48
N LEU A 40 10.07 -19.55 0.93
CA LEU A 40 9.00 -19.09 1.80
C LEU A 40 9.49 -19.00 3.25
N ASN A 41 10.15 -17.89 3.59
CA ASN A 41 10.71 -17.66 4.93
C ASN A 41 9.98 -16.55 5.69
N TYR A 42 8.76 -16.19 5.32
CA TYR A 42 7.89 -15.26 6.06
C TYR A 42 8.59 -13.98 6.52
N TYR A 43 9.18 -13.21 5.59
CA TYR A 43 9.96 -12.00 5.89
C TYR A 43 9.07 -10.87 6.47
N TRP A 44 8.79 -10.91 7.77
CA TRP A 44 7.81 -10.02 8.39
C TRP A 44 8.40 -8.76 9.02
N ASN A 45 9.71 -8.71 9.24
CA ASN A 45 10.37 -7.61 9.93
C ASN A 45 11.46 -7.01 9.06
N LEU A 46 11.48 -5.69 8.96
CA LEU A 46 12.51 -4.91 8.28
C LEU A 46 13.06 -3.87 9.24
N LEU A 47 14.38 -3.69 9.24
CA LEU A 47 15.07 -2.66 9.99
C LEU A 47 16.19 -2.08 9.13
N LEU A 48 16.13 -0.79 8.86
CA LEU A 48 17.21 -0.05 8.21
C LEU A 48 18.16 0.52 9.27
N ASP A 49 19.46 0.30 9.09
CA ASP A 49 20.50 0.95 9.89
C ASP A 49 21.76 1.13 9.03
N ASP A 50 22.19 2.39 8.88
CA ASP A 50 23.38 2.81 8.13
C ASP A 50 23.45 2.23 6.71
N ASP A 51 24.33 1.24 6.47
CA ASP A 51 24.61 0.57 5.20
C ASP A 51 23.83 -0.75 5.01
N SER A 52 22.98 -1.09 5.98
CA SER A 52 22.41 -2.43 6.12
C SER A 52 20.88 -2.40 6.20
N LEU A 53 20.27 -3.38 5.52
CA LEU A 53 18.88 -3.77 5.73
C LEU A 53 18.86 -5.11 6.47
N TYR A 54 18.39 -5.10 7.72
CA TYR A 54 18.16 -6.33 8.47
C TYR A 54 16.74 -6.84 8.19
N VAL A 55 16.63 -8.15 7.98
CA VAL A 55 15.37 -8.82 7.66
C VAL A 55 15.17 -9.98 8.64
N GLY A 56 14.04 -9.98 9.34
CA GLY A 56 13.65 -11.10 10.21
C GLY A 56 12.54 -11.93 9.59
N GLY A 57 12.76 -13.24 9.49
CA GLY A 57 11.80 -14.20 8.95
C GLY A 57 11.60 -15.43 9.83
N GLN A 58 11.08 -16.49 9.25
CA GLN A 58 11.00 -17.84 9.80
C GLN A 58 12.40 -18.48 9.77
N ASN A 59 12.88 -18.85 10.95
CA ASN A 59 14.17 -19.48 11.24
C ASN A 59 15.40 -18.71 10.78
N VAL A 60 15.27 -17.46 10.31
CA VAL A 60 16.39 -16.73 9.71
C VAL A 60 16.38 -15.25 10.05
N ILE A 61 17.58 -14.70 10.25
CA ILE A 61 17.86 -13.27 10.26
C ILE A 61 18.87 -12.99 9.16
N LEU A 62 18.58 -12.00 8.32
CA LEU A 62 19.45 -11.55 7.24
C LEU A 62 19.98 -10.15 7.55
N ARG A 63 21.20 -9.88 7.12
CA ARG A 63 21.75 -8.54 6.91
C ARG A 63 22.05 -8.43 5.42
N LEU A 64 21.32 -7.56 4.74
CA LEU A 64 21.45 -7.31 3.30
C LEU A 64 22.14 -5.96 3.09
N ASN A 65 22.87 -5.81 2.00
CA ASN A 65 23.41 -4.53 1.59
C ASN A 65 22.24 -3.59 1.25
N ARG A 66 22.18 -2.44 1.92
CA ARG A 66 21.13 -1.44 1.70
C ARG A 66 21.13 -0.92 0.27
N ASP A 67 22.30 -0.72 -0.35
CA ASP A 67 22.39 -0.18 -1.71
C ASP A 67 22.04 -1.20 -2.79
N ASN A 68 22.17 -2.50 -2.50
CA ASN A 68 21.79 -3.57 -3.40
C ASN A 68 21.45 -4.86 -2.63
N ILE A 69 20.16 -5.11 -2.41
CA ILE A 69 19.70 -6.27 -1.63
C ILE A 69 19.97 -7.63 -2.30
N GLU A 70 20.31 -7.65 -3.59
CA GLU A 70 20.62 -8.87 -4.34
C GLU A 70 22.10 -9.29 -4.21
N ASP A 71 22.97 -8.37 -3.77
CA ASP A 71 24.40 -8.63 -3.67
C ASP A 71 24.75 -9.50 -2.46
N ARG A 72 24.77 -10.82 -2.71
CA ARG A 72 25.20 -11.83 -1.74
C ARG A 72 26.72 -11.96 -1.60
N THR A 73 27.49 -11.24 -2.42
CA THR A 73 28.96 -11.28 -2.40
C THR A 73 29.57 -10.16 -1.55
N SER A 74 28.79 -9.12 -1.24
CA SER A 74 29.17 -8.05 -0.33
C SER A 74 29.57 -8.58 1.05
N SER A 75 30.58 -7.95 1.66
CA SER A 75 30.95 -8.20 3.07
C SER A 75 29.84 -7.86 4.07
N ILE A 76 28.83 -7.08 3.65
CA ILE A 76 27.65 -6.77 4.46
C ILE A 76 26.71 -7.97 4.53
N TYR A 77 26.65 -8.80 3.47
CA TYR A 77 25.72 -9.91 3.40
C TYR A 77 26.00 -10.94 4.50
N LYS A 78 24.99 -11.20 5.33
CA LYS A 78 25.02 -12.25 6.35
C LYS A 78 23.65 -12.90 6.47
N SER A 79 23.63 -14.22 6.59
CA SER A 79 22.45 -15.01 6.93
C SER A 79 22.75 -15.82 8.18
N ILE A 80 21.86 -15.78 9.17
CA ILE A 80 21.97 -16.57 10.40
C ILE A 80 20.69 -17.35 10.60
N ASP A 81 20.84 -18.66 10.73
CA ASP A 81 19.75 -19.56 11.06
C ASP A 81 19.54 -19.58 12.58
N ILE A 82 18.30 -19.39 12.98
CA ILE A 82 17.83 -19.42 14.38
C ILE A 82 16.67 -20.42 14.55
N PRO A 83 16.80 -21.69 14.15
CA PRO A 83 15.72 -22.66 14.28
C PRO A 83 15.40 -22.97 15.75
N SER A 84 14.16 -23.36 16.02
CA SER A 84 13.76 -23.86 17.34
C SER A 84 14.51 -25.13 17.71
N LYS A 85 14.89 -25.28 18.98
CA LYS A 85 15.49 -26.54 19.48
C LYS A 85 14.46 -27.67 19.42
N ARG A 86 14.93 -28.90 19.16
CA ARG A 86 14.08 -30.09 19.04
C ARG A 86 13.10 -30.27 20.21
N ASP A 87 13.54 -30.03 21.44
CA ASP A 87 12.69 -30.18 22.63
C ASP A 87 11.53 -29.16 22.65
N GLU A 88 11.78 -27.91 22.21
CA GLU A 88 10.74 -26.88 22.12
C GLU A 88 9.77 -27.20 20.99
N VAL A 89 10.27 -27.66 19.85
CA VAL A 89 9.41 -28.15 18.74
C VAL A 89 8.51 -29.27 19.24
N GLN A 90 9.06 -30.29 19.92
CA GLN A 90 8.27 -31.42 20.43
C GLN A 90 7.17 -30.99 21.40
N LYS A 91 7.43 -30.01 22.28
CA LYS A 91 6.41 -29.43 23.16
C LYS A 91 5.33 -28.68 22.36
N CYS A 92 5.68 -28.01 21.28
CA CYS A 92 4.73 -27.29 20.43
C CYS A 92 3.80 -28.24 19.66
N LEU A 93 4.31 -29.38 19.17
CA LEU A 93 3.56 -30.29 18.30
C LEU A 93 2.23 -30.77 18.91
N SER A 94 2.15 -30.89 20.24
CA SER A 94 0.93 -31.31 20.95
C SER A 94 -0.16 -30.23 21.01
N HIS A 95 0.17 -28.97 20.73
CA HIS A 95 -0.73 -27.82 20.88
C HIS A 95 -1.05 -27.11 19.55
N SER A 96 -0.39 -27.49 18.46
CA SER A 96 -0.54 -26.83 17.15
C SER A 96 -1.40 -27.63 16.17
N LEU A 97 -2.25 -26.89 15.43
CA LEU A 97 -2.99 -27.42 14.28
C LEU A 97 -2.16 -27.39 12.98
N ASN A 98 -1.29 -26.39 12.80
CA ASN A 98 -0.40 -26.28 11.64
C ASN A 98 1.06 -26.36 12.08
N GLN A 99 1.50 -27.57 12.39
CA GLN A 99 2.81 -27.83 12.99
C GLN A 99 3.98 -27.30 12.15
N ALA A 100 3.91 -27.41 10.82
CA ALA A 100 4.98 -26.98 9.91
C ALA A 100 5.19 -25.46 9.87
N PHE A 101 4.22 -24.69 10.37
CA PHE A 101 4.32 -23.23 10.46
C PHE A 101 4.41 -22.77 11.91
N ASP A 102 3.48 -23.20 12.76
CA ASP A 102 3.35 -22.73 14.15
C ASP A 102 4.59 -23.10 15.00
N CYS A 103 5.18 -24.30 14.78
CA CYS A 103 6.28 -24.81 15.59
C CYS A 103 7.68 -24.39 15.10
N GLU A 104 7.74 -23.51 14.09
CA GLU A 104 8.98 -22.90 13.65
C GLU A 104 9.30 -21.64 14.45
N ASN A 105 10.51 -21.11 14.31
CA ASN A 105 10.92 -19.89 15.00
C ASN A 105 10.69 -18.66 14.12
N HIS A 106 9.67 -17.86 14.40
CA HIS A 106 9.37 -16.65 13.63
C HIS A 106 9.91 -15.41 14.32
N VAL A 107 10.74 -14.63 13.65
CA VAL A 107 11.12 -13.30 14.16
C VAL A 107 9.86 -12.42 14.24
N ARG A 108 9.69 -11.76 15.38
CA ARG A 108 8.51 -10.92 15.68
C ARG A 108 8.87 -9.47 16.00
N VAL A 109 10.06 -9.25 16.55
CA VAL A 109 10.60 -7.93 16.86
C VAL A 109 12.04 -7.89 16.39
N LEU A 110 12.40 -6.81 15.69
CA LEU A 110 13.75 -6.53 15.20
C LEU A 110 14.02 -5.04 15.40
N LEU A 111 14.91 -4.70 16.34
CA LEU A 111 15.11 -3.31 16.77
C LEU A 111 16.60 -2.98 16.89
N ARG A 112 16.94 -1.71 16.63
CA ARG A 112 18.28 -1.16 16.82
C ARG A 112 18.37 -0.42 18.15
N ARG A 113 19.31 -0.81 19.03
CA ARG A 113 19.62 -0.06 20.27
C ARG A 113 20.95 0.68 20.13
N LYS A 114 20.92 1.96 19.72
CA LYS A 114 22.13 2.68 19.30
C LYS A 114 23.05 3.05 20.46
N LYS A 115 22.54 3.65 21.54
CA LYS A 115 23.36 4.29 22.59
C LYS A 115 24.17 3.31 23.45
N LYS A 116 23.70 3.02 24.67
CA LYS A 116 24.42 2.20 25.66
C LYS A 116 24.78 0.81 25.12
N TYR A 117 23.89 0.23 24.31
CA TYR A 117 24.00 -1.16 23.88
C TYR A 117 24.74 -1.33 22.56
N ASN A 118 24.58 -0.41 21.61
CA ASN A 118 25.10 -0.54 20.25
C ASN A 118 24.90 -1.96 19.65
N ASP A 119 23.66 -2.44 19.62
CA ASP A 119 23.31 -3.78 19.12
C ASP A 119 22.00 -3.84 18.33
N ILE A 120 21.77 -5.01 17.73
CA ILE A 120 20.53 -5.46 17.09
C ILE A 120 19.84 -6.40 18.07
N PHE A 121 18.67 -6.01 18.54
CA PHE A 121 17.83 -6.80 19.40
C PHE A 121 16.78 -7.56 18.60
N VAL A 122 16.60 -8.85 18.89
CA VAL A 122 15.63 -9.70 18.22
C VAL A 122 14.79 -10.44 19.25
N CYS A 123 13.46 -10.45 19.08
CA CYS A 123 12.57 -11.40 19.75
C CYS A 123 11.86 -12.28 18.72
N SER A 124 11.77 -13.58 18.99
CA SER A 124 11.18 -14.54 18.08
C SER A 124 10.31 -15.57 18.82
N THR A 125 9.39 -16.24 18.12
CA THR A 125 8.39 -17.14 18.73
C THR A 125 9.00 -18.42 19.31
N ASN A 126 10.07 -18.94 18.70
CA ASN A 126 10.79 -20.16 19.06
C ASN A 126 9.83 -21.31 19.45
N ALA A 127 8.96 -21.71 18.52
CA ALA A 127 7.93 -22.74 18.73
C ALA A 127 7.00 -22.44 19.92
N PHE A 128 6.42 -21.23 19.94
CA PHE A 128 5.62 -20.67 21.04
C PHE A 128 6.33 -20.54 22.40
N SER A 129 7.65 -20.61 22.42
CA SER A 129 8.49 -20.41 23.61
C SER A 129 9.45 -19.24 23.35
N PRO A 130 8.97 -17.98 23.41
CA PRO A 130 9.69 -16.84 22.87
C PRO A 130 11.11 -16.71 23.41
N LYS A 131 12.02 -16.27 22.54
CA LYS A 131 13.41 -16.01 22.88
C LYS A 131 13.85 -14.65 22.42
N ILE A 132 14.77 -14.07 23.17
CA ILE A 132 15.45 -12.83 22.82
C ILE A 132 16.91 -13.10 22.50
N TYR A 133 17.41 -12.40 21.49
CA TYR A 133 18.78 -12.48 20.98
C TYR A 133 19.38 -11.09 20.91
N TYR A 134 20.69 -11.02 21.11
CA TYR A 134 21.46 -9.79 21.08
C TYR A 134 22.62 -9.98 20.11
N PHE A 135 22.61 -9.25 19.01
CA PHE A 135 23.66 -9.32 17.99
C PHE A 135 24.38 -7.99 17.86
N ASN A 136 25.67 -8.01 17.59
CA ASN A 136 26.36 -6.82 17.08
C ASN A 136 25.77 -6.43 15.70
N PRO A 137 26.00 -5.20 15.21
CA PRO A 137 25.53 -4.80 13.88
C PRO A 137 25.99 -5.73 12.74
N ASP A 138 27.12 -6.42 12.88
CA ASP A 138 27.56 -7.43 11.90
C ASP A 138 26.84 -8.79 12.01
N LEU A 139 25.79 -8.87 12.83
CA LEU A 139 25.06 -10.06 13.24
C LEU A 139 25.87 -11.09 14.05
N THR A 140 27.07 -10.77 14.55
CA THR A 140 27.75 -11.68 15.49
C THR A 140 27.05 -11.69 16.85
N GLU A 141 26.97 -12.86 17.49
CA GLU A 141 26.33 -12.99 18.81
C GLU A 141 27.07 -12.12 19.84
N LYS A 142 26.32 -11.21 20.49
CA LYS A 142 26.84 -10.30 21.50
C LYS A 142 26.64 -10.84 22.91
N GLN A 143 25.51 -11.51 23.14
CA GLN A 143 25.15 -12.13 24.41
C GLN A 143 24.33 -13.38 24.15
N ALA A 144 24.42 -14.33 25.07
CA ALA A 144 23.60 -15.54 25.04
C ALA A 144 22.10 -15.21 25.00
N SER A 145 21.36 -15.97 24.20
CA SER A 145 19.90 -15.83 24.13
C SER A 145 19.24 -16.06 25.49
N LYS A 146 18.17 -15.31 25.78
CA LYS A 146 17.39 -15.43 27.02
C LYS A 146 15.91 -15.72 26.70
N GLU A 147 15.14 -16.04 27.73
CA GLU A 147 13.68 -16.15 27.61
C GLU A 147 13.07 -14.79 27.21
N GLY A 148 12.11 -14.83 26.29
CA GLY A 148 11.48 -13.66 25.69
C GLY A 148 10.07 -13.37 26.18
N PHE A 149 9.75 -13.75 27.43
CA PHE A 149 8.42 -13.51 28.01
C PHE A 149 8.04 -12.03 27.92
N GLY A 150 6.88 -11.73 27.32
CA GLY A 150 6.37 -10.36 27.19
C GLY A 150 7.09 -9.48 26.16
N TYR A 151 8.21 -9.92 25.57
CA TYR A 151 8.94 -9.14 24.54
C TYR A 151 8.32 -9.28 23.15
N CYS A 152 7.69 -10.41 22.86
CA CYS A 152 6.93 -10.64 21.64
C CYS A 152 5.87 -11.74 21.83
N SER A 153 4.91 -11.82 20.91
CA SER A 153 3.84 -12.82 20.96
C SER A 153 4.38 -14.25 20.78
N ARG A 154 3.75 -15.21 21.46
CA ARG A 154 4.05 -16.65 21.29
C ARG A 154 3.60 -17.16 19.93
N ASP A 155 2.40 -16.79 19.52
CA ASP A 155 1.80 -17.22 18.25
C ASP A 155 2.28 -16.33 17.09
N PRO A 156 2.82 -16.90 16.00
CA PRO A 156 3.25 -16.13 14.82
C PRO A 156 2.10 -15.40 14.09
N ARG A 157 0.85 -15.80 14.32
CA ARG A 157 -0.34 -15.17 13.74
C ARG A 157 -0.80 -13.95 14.54
N HIS A 158 -0.36 -13.81 15.80
CA HIS A 158 -0.73 -12.66 16.62
C HIS A 158 0.16 -11.47 16.35
N ASN A 159 -0.47 -10.37 15.95
CA ASN A 159 0.23 -9.11 15.85
C ASN A 159 0.79 -8.72 17.22
N ASN A 160 1.97 -8.12 17.19
CA ASN A 160 2.56 -7.44 18.33
C ASN A 160 3.16 -6.13 17.83
N THR A 161 3.47 -5.27 18.77
CA THR A 161 4.27 -4.08 18.51
C THR A 161 5.28 -3.93 19.62
N ALA A 162 6.47 -3.47 19.29
CA ALA A 162 7.50 -3.17 20.26
C ALA A 162 8.36 -2.01 19.79
N LEU A 163 8.85 -1.22 20.74
CA LEU A 163 9.85 -0.20 20.51
C LEU A 163 10.87 -0.16 21.65
N TRP A 164 12.01 0.44 21.36
CA TRP A 164 13.04 0.79 22.33
C TRP A 164 13.15 2.30 22.41
N THR A 165 13.20 2.86 23.61
CA THR A 165 13.49 4.28 23.82
C THR A 165 14.61 4.46 24.82
N ASP A 166 15.58 5.28 24.48
CA ASP A 166 16.75 5.59 25.32
C ASP A 166 16.50 6.74 26.31
N GLU A 167 15.40 7.49 26.17
CA GLU A 167 15.20 8.76 26.89
C GLU A 167 13.78 8.93 27.42
N GLY A 168 13.66 9.69 28.52
CA GLY A 168 12.38 10.05 29.14
C GLY A 168 11.82 9.00 30.10
N ASN A 169 12.48 7.85 30.23
CA ASN A 169 12.12 6.83 31.22
C ASN A 169 12.71 7.15 32.61
N PRO A 170 12.28 6.45 33.68
CA PRO A 170 12.80 6.69 35.02
C PRO A 170 14.32 6.57 35.05
N GLU A 171 14.96 7.52 35.72
CA GLU A 171 16.42 7.62 35.87
C GLU A 171 17.20 7.64 34.52
N ASN A 172 16.52 7.98 33.41
CA ASN A 172 17.08 7.99 32.05
C ASN A 172 17.65 6.63 31.58
N TYR A 173 17.10 5.52 32.07
CA TYR A 173 17.38 4.21 31.50
C TYR A 173 16.73 4.04 30.13
N GLY A 174 17.35 3.23 29.26
CA GLY A 174 16.69 2.76 28.05
C GLY A 174 15.74 1.60 28.37
N PHE A 175 14.54 1.60 27.79
CA PHE A 175 13.53 0.57 28.04
C PHE A 175 12.83 0.08 26.77
N PHE A 176 12.39 -1.17 26.85
CA PHE A 176 11.44 -1.76 25.91
C PHE A 176 10.01 -1.44 26.32
N TYR A 177 9.17 -1.23 25.31
CA TYR A 177 7.73 -1.15 25.44
C TYR A 177 7.12 -2.11 24.43
N THR A 178 6.31 -3.05 24.89
CA THR A 178 5.73 -4.10 24.04
C THR A 178 4.22 -4.21 24.25
N GLY A 179 3.46 -4.33 23.17
CA GLY A 179 2.09 -4.83 23.15
C GLY A 179 2.05 -6.20 22.48
N ALA A 180 1.69 -7.25 23.21
CA ALA A 180 1.74 -8.63 22.71
C ALA A 180 0.67 -9.52 23.35
N VAL A 181 0.55 -10.74 22.84
CA VAL A 181 -0.28 -11.81 23.43
C VAL A 181 0.64 -12.96 23.84
N ILE A 182 0.65 -13.26 25.14
CA ILE A 182 1.67 -14.11 25.76
C ILE A 182 1.22 -15.56 26.00
N ASP A 183 0.02 -15.93 25.58
CA ASP A 183 -0.51 -17.28 25.70
C ASP A 183 -0.97 -17.89 24.35
N TYR A 184 -1.21 -19.20 24.36
CA TYR A 184 -1.65 -19.97 23.19
C TYR A 184 -3.14 -19.78 22.90
N THR A 185 -3.93 -19.53 23.95
CA THR A 185 -5.40 -19.42 23.90
C THR A 185 -5.90 -18.04 23.54
N LYS A 186 -4.99 -17.10 23.26
CA LYS A 186 -5.30 -15.68 22.96
C LYS A 186 -5.96 -14.93 24.12
N THR A 187 -5.84 -15.43 25.34
CA THR A 187 -6.57 -14.93 26.50
C THR A 187 -5.74 -14.01 27.38
N GLU A 188 -4.43 -13.89 27.15
CA GLU A 188 -3.55 -13.04 27.95
C GLU A 188 -2.81 -12.00 27.08
N PRO A 189 -3.50 -10.89 26.74
CA PRO A 189 -2.84 -9.72 26.16
C PRO A 189 -2.07 -8.94 27.24
N ILE A 190 -1.02 -8.26 26.82
CA ILE A 190 -0.19 -7.46 27.72
C ILE A 190 0.33 -6.20 27.01
N ILE A 191 0.29 -5.06 27.70
CA ILE A 191 1.21 -3.95 27.44
C ILE A 191 2.27 -3.98 28.54
N TYR A 192 3.53 -4.13 28.16
CA TYR A 192 4.63 -4.52 29.04
C TYR A 192 5.85 -3.62 28.89
N ARG A 193 6.46 -3.25 30.02
CA ARG A 193 7.83 -2.76 30.11
C ARG A 193 8.63 -3.71 30.98
N PRO A 194 9.62 -4.44 30.42
CA PRO A 194 10.50 -5.33 31.17
C PRO A 194 11.29 -4.60 32.26
N PRO A 195 11.84 -5.33 33.26
CA PRO A 195 12.71 -4.72 34.26
C PRO A 195 13.99 -4.17 33.62
N SER A 196 14.67 -3.25 34.31
CA SER A 196 16.01 -2.82 33.89
C SER A 196 17.01 -3.98 33.95
N ASP A 197 18.07 -3.92 33.16
CA ASP A 197 19.07 -5.00 33.08
C ASP A 197 19.75 -5.33 34.42
N ASP A 198 19.87 -4.33 35.31
CA ASP A 198 20.43 -4.46 36.65
C ASP A 198 19.37 -4.80 37.72
N GLY A 199 18.09 -4.87 37.32
CA GLY A 199 16.95 -5.19 38.19
C GLY A 199 16.56 -4.09 39.17
N THR A 200 17.13 -2.89 39.08
CA THR A 200 16.80 -1.76 39.97
C THR A 200 15.39 -1.24 39.75
N ILE A 201 14.97 -1.15 38.49
CA ILE A 201 13.63 -0.74 38.09
C ILE A 201 12.84 -1.99 37.73
N LYS A 202 11.74 -2.21 38.45
CA LYS A 202 10.85 -3.34 38.21
C LYS A 202 10.06 -3.17 36.91
N PHE A 203 9.54 -4.29 36.42
CA PHE A 203 8.66 -4.30 35.27
C PHE A 203 7.32 -3.59 35.58
N LEU A 204 6.67 -3.10 34.53
CA LEU A 204 5.27 -2.66 34.57
C LEU A 204 4.47 -3.42 33.52
N ARG A 205 3.26 -3.84 33.88
CA ARG A 205 2.33 -4.51 32.96
C ARG A 205 0.89 -4.07 33.15
N THR A 206 0.06 -4.35 32.16
CA THR A 206 -1.39 -4.33 32.34
C THR A 206 -1.83 -5.50 33.24
N PRO A 207 -2.91 -5.34 34.02
CA PRO A 207 -3.46 -6.42 34.84
C PRO A 207 -3.80 -7.65 33.99
N GLN A 208 -3.66 -8.82 34.59
CA GLN A 208 -4.00 -10.08 33.94
C GLN A 208 -5.52 -10.29 33.94
N TYR A 209 -6.07 -10.72 32.80
CA TYR A 209 -7.49 -11.06 32.62
C TYR A 209 -8.49 -9.93 32.90
N ASP A 210 -8.02 -8.68 32.90
CA ASP A 210 -8.86 -7.51 33.08
C ASP A 210 -9.30 -6.93 31.72
N THR A 211 -10.55 -7.18 31.36
CA THR A 211 -11.11 -6.78 30.05
C THR A 211 -11.34 -5.29 29.93
N ASP A 212 -11.44 -4.55 31.04
CA ASP A 212 -11.56 -3.10 31.01
C ASP A 212 -10.25 -2.48 30.51
N TRP A 213 -9.11 -3.12 30.83
CA TRP A 213 -7.79 -2.76 30.31
C TRP A 213 -7.58 -3.19 28.87
N LEU A 214 -7.74 -4.48 28.58
CA LEU A 214 -7.50 -5.06 27.24
C LEU A 214 -8.48 -6.22 27.00
N SER A 215 -9.33 -6.11 25.98
CA SER A 215 -10.28 -7.18 25.64
C SER A 215 -10.00 -7.78 24.26
N ALA A 216 -9.25 -8.89 24.23
CA ALA A 216 -8.81 -9.57 23.01
C ALA A 216 -8.22 -8.60 21.95
N PRO A 217 -7.18 -7.80 22.29
CA PRO A 217 -6.64 -6.80 21.40
C PRO A 217 -5.79 -7.41 20.27
N GLU A 218 -5.79 -6.74 19.12
CA GLU A 218 -4.81 -6.92 18.06
C GLU A 218 -3.99 -5.65 17.91
N PHE A 219 -2.72 -5.71 18.33
CA PHE A 219 -1.81 -4.58 18.30
C PHE A 219 -1.34 -4.28 16.87
N ILE A 220 -1.35 -3.01 16.47
CA ILE A 220 -0.96 -2.59 15.11
C ILE A 220 0.39 -1.88 15.12
N ALA A 221 0.58 -0.90 16.00
CA ALA A 221 1.80 -0.10 16.06
C ALA A 221 1.97 0.57 17.43
N SER A 222 3.21 0.98 17.73
CA SER A 222 3.54 1.80 18.89
C SER A 222 4.54 2.87 18.50
N PHE A 223 4.46 4.04 19.16
CA PHE A 223 5.30 5.19 18.85
C PHE A 223 5.78 5.89 20.11
N ASP A 224 7.06 6.27 20.10
CA ASP A 224 7.66 7.18 21.05
C ASP A 224 7.39 8.63 20.62
N VAL A 225 6.68 9.39 21.46
CA VAL A 225 6.33 10.79 21.20
C VAL A 225 6.40 11.62 22.49
N GLY A 226 7.43 12.46 22.58
CA GLY A 226 7.65 13.33 23.75
C GLY A 226 7.88 12.52 25.03
N SER A 227 7.07 12.77 26.06
CA SER A 227 7.09 12.05 27.35
C SER A 227 6.24 10.78 27.37
N ASN A 228 5.62 10.43 26.24
CA ASN A 228 4.61 9.38 26.15
C ASN A 228 5.01 8.27 25.18
N ILE A 229 4.46 7.09 25.43
CA ILE A 229 4.39 5.99 24.47
C ILE A 229 2.93 5.79 24.07
N TYR A 230 2.65 5.77 22.77
CA TYR A 230 1.32 5.52 22.21
C TYR A 230 1.24 4.09 21.65
N PHE A 231 0.14 3.41 21.89
CA PHE A 231 -0.19 2.10 21.35
C PHE A 231 -1.47 2.18 20.52
N PHE A 232 -1.42 1.71 19.29
CA PHE A 232 -2.56 1.62 18.39
C PHE A 232 -2.95 0.16 18.24
N PHE A 233 -4.21 -0.15 18.54
CA PHE A 233 -4.74 -1.52 18.52
C PHE A 233 -6.24 -1.50 18.28
N ARG A 234 -6.82 -2.64 17.89
CA ARG A 234 -8.26 -2.86 17.93
C ARG A 234 -8.58 -3.90 18.99
N GLU A 235 -9.73 -3.81 19.62
CA GLU A 235 -10.17 -4.74 20.66
C GLU A 235 -11.70 -4.86 20.67
N LYS A 236 -12.21 -5.83 21.41
CA LYS A 236 -13.65 -5.91 21.70
C LYS A 236 -14.07 -4.73 22.57
N ALA A 237 -15.13 -4.04 22.14
CA ALA A 237 -15.67 -2.88 22.83
C ALA A 237 -16.57 -3.30 24.00
N GLU A 238 -16.00 -3.44 25.19
CA GLU A 238 -16.76 -3.77 26.41
C GLU A 238 -17.79 -2.71 26.80
N GLU A 239 -17.64 -1.48 26.30
CA GLU A 239 -18.63 -0.41 26.44
C GLU A 239 -19.83 -0.52 25.50
N GLN A 240 -19.86 -1.53 24.63
CA GLN A 240 -20.96 -1.85 23.73
C GLN A 240 -21.40 -3.30 23.95
N ARG A 241 -22.33 -3.49 24.89
CA ARG A 241 -22.91 -4.80 25.22
C ARG A 241 -24.10 -5.11 24.32
N ASP A 242 -23.86 -5.19 23.02
CA ASP A 242 -24.82 -5.67 22.04
C ASP A 242 -24.80 -7.21 21.94
N ILE A 243 -25.81 -7.80 21.30
CA ILE A 243 -25.89 -9.25 21.02
C ILE A 243 -24.63 -9.73 20.29
N PHE A 244 -24.10 -8.91 19.38
CA PHE A 244 -22.87 -9.17 18.66
C PHE A 244 -21.73 -8.29 19.18
N PRO A 245 -20.58 -8.89 19.56
CA PRO A 245 -19.42 -8.11 19.97
C PRO A 245 -19.00 -7.11 18.89
N ARG A 246 -18.85 -5.84 19.26
CA ARG A 246 -18.29 -4.82 18.37
C ARG A 246 -16.79 -4.72 18.56
N ILE A 247 -16.06 -4.50 17.47
CA ILE A 247 -14.63 -4.20 17.49
C ILE A 247 -14.45 -2.70 17.35
N TYR A 248 -13.71 -2.09 18.28
CA TYR A 248 -13.30 -0.69 18.21
C TYR A 248 -11.78 -0.57 18.14
N SER A 249 -11.34 0.38 17.34
CA SER A 249 -9.96 0.84 17.32
C SER A 249 -9.70 1.77 18.50
N ARG A 250 -8.49 1.65 19.06
CA ARG A 250 -8.03 2.35 20.25
C ARG A 250 -6.69 3.02 20.02
N VAL A 251 -6.52 4.15 20.69
CA VAL A 251 -5.20 4.70 21.02
C VAL A 251 -5.06 4.60 22.53
N GLY A 252 -4.06 3.84 22.99
CA GLY A 252 -3.58 3.82 24.37
C GLY A 252 -2.38 4.73 24.53
N ARG A 253 -2.23 5.38 25.69
CA ARG A 253 -1.08 6.23 26.03
C ARG A 253 -0.54 5.86 27.41
N LEU A 254 0.78 5.83 27.52
CA LEU A 254 1.54 5.65 28.76
C LEU A 254 2.53 6.79 28.93
N CYS A 255 2.80 7.19 30.17
CA CYS A 255 3.93 8.03 30.48
C CYS A 255 5.21 7.20 30.59
N LYS A 256 6.29 7.68 29.97
CA LYS A 256 7.57 6.98 30.01
C LYS A 256 8.12 6.86 31.43
N ASN A 257 7.98 7.90 32.24
CA ASN A 257 8.43 7.98 33.62
C ASN A 257 7.51 7.32 34.65
N ASP A 258 6.47 6.58 34.22
CA ASP A 258 5.65 5.78 35.14
C ASP A 258 6.56 4.78 35.90
N ALA A 259 6.28 4.55 37.17
CA ALA A 259 7.14 3.80 38.09
C ALA A 259 6.31 2.90 39.00
N ASP A 260 6.92 1.82 39.50
CA ASP A 260 6.27 0.90 40.44
C ASP A 260 5.90 1.64 41.73
N THR A 261 4.65 1.46 42.18
CA THR A 261 4.12 2.12 43.36
C THR A 261 4.32 1.32 44.64
N ALA A 262 4.78 0.07 44.55
CA ALA A 262 5.01 -0.83 45.70
C ALA A 262 3.79 -1.02 46.63
N THR A 263 2.57 -0.89 46.10
CA THR A 263 1.29 -0.94 46.83
C THR A 263 0.28 -1.86 46.11
N ILE A 264 -1.04 -1.57 46.18
CA ILE A 264 -2.13 -2.34 45.56
C ILE A 264 -2.04 -2.45 44.02
N MET A 265 -1.27 -1.57 43.38
CA MET A 265 -0.96 -1.58 41.95
C MET A 265 0.51 -1.93 41.68
N ALA A 266 1.15 -2.72 42.56
CA ALA A 266 2.52 -3.16 42.35
C ALA A 266 2.70 -3.79 40.96
N ASN A 267 3.79 -3.40 40.29
CA ASN A 267 4.14 -3.78 38.92
C ASN A 267 3.04 -3.52 37.86
N THR A 268 2.09 -2.62 38.15
CA THR A 268 0.98 -2.27 37.26
C THR A 268 1.11 -0.81 36.83
N TRP A 269 0.80 -0.51 35.57
CA TRP A 269 0.79 0.87 35.08
C TRP A 269 -0.16 1.75 35.90
N THR A 270 0.25 2.99 36.17
CA THR A 270 -0.62 3.99 36.81
C THR A 270 -1.07 5.08 35.84
N THR A 271 -0.42 5.19 34.69
CA THR A 271 -0.65 6.25 33.71
C THR A 271 -1.39 5.79 32.45
N PHE A 272 -1.74 4.50 32.35
CA PHE A 272 -2.40 3.93 31.17
C PHE A 272 -3.81 4.49 30.98
N ARG A 273 -4.05 5.02 29.79
CA ARG A 273 -5.35 5.51 29.35
C ARG A 273 -5.59 5.09 27.92
N LYS A 274 -6.82 4.77 27.55
CA LYS A 274 -7.22 4.45 26.17
C LYS A 274 -8.48 5.19 25.75
N ALA A 275 -8.54 5.54 24.48
CA ALA A 275 -9.70 6.18 23.86
C ALA A 275 -10.02 5.53 22.52
N ARG A 276 -11.30 5.62 22.10
CA ARG A 276 -11.72 5.18 20.77
C ARG A 276 -11.15 6.12 19.71
N ILE A 277 -10.71 5.57 18.58
CA ILE A 277 -10.31 6.31 17.37
C ILE A 277 -11.06 5.76 16.17
N THR A 278 -11.55 6.64 15.30
CA THR A 278 -12.35 6.25 14.12
C THR A 278 -12.10 7.17 12.94
N CYS A 279 -12.30 6.65 11.73
CA CYS A 279 -12.29 7.42 10.50
C CYS A 279 -13.71 7.49 9.92
N LEU A 280 -14.12 8.67 9.43
CA LEU A 280 -15.45 8.91 8.89
C LEU A 280 -15.36 9.16 7.37
N SER A 281 -16.38 8.72 6.63
CA SER A 281 -16.58 9.02 5.21
C SER A 281 -18.05 9.34 4.93
N GLY A 282 -18.37 9.81 3.72
CA GLY A 282 -19.73 10.11 3.29
C GLY A 282 -20.12 11.57 3.49
N THR A 283 -21.33 11.83 3.99
CA THR A 283 -21.84 13.17 4.30
C THR A 283 -22.18 13.29 5.79
N ASN A 284 -22.27 14.52 6.31
CA ASN A 284 -22.60 14.76 7.71
C ASN A 284 -23.94 14.13 8.14
N ASP A 285 -24.92 14.04 7.23
CA ASP A 285 -26.24 13.47 7.50
C ASP A 285 -26.25 11.93 7.53
N SER A 286 -25.26 11.29 6.88
CA SER A 286 -25.15 9.83 6.79
C SER A 286 -23.68 9.41 6.76
N PRO A 287 -22.97 9.50 7.90
CA PRO A 287 -21.56 9.18 7.97
C PRO A 287 -21.34 7.66 8.02
N PHE A 288 -20.42 7.18 7.19
CA PHE A 288 -19.88 5.83 7.30
C PHE A 288 -18.73 5.81 8.30
N VAL A 289 -18.80 4.91 9.29
CA VAL A 289 -17.82 4.82 10.38
C VAL A 289 -16.92 3.61 10.19
N PHE A 290 -15.63 3.85 10.04
CA PHE A 290 -14.61 2.81 9.99
C PHE A 290 -13.96 2.63 11.36
N ASN A 291 -14.04 1.41 11.90
CA ASN A 291 -13.66 1.08 13.28
C ASN A 291 -12.56 0.02 13.39
N ASP A 292 -12.10 -0.55 12.28
CA ASP A 292 -11.12 -1.64 12.27
C ASP A 292 -9.77 -1.13 11.74
N ILE A 293 -8.89 -0.67 12.63
CA ILE A 293 -7.57 -0.13 12.30
C ILE A 293 -6.68 -1.22 11.73
N SER A 294 -6.07 -0.97 10.57
CA SER A 294 -5.26 -1.96 9.86
C SER A 294 -3.78 -1.60 9.79
N ALA A 295 -3.44 -0.30 9.75
CA ALA A 295 -2.07 0.18 9.70
C ALA A 295 -1.94 1.61 10.24
N VAL A 296 -0.77 1.94 10.79
CA VAL A 296 -0.46 3.29 11.31
C VAL A 296 0.96 3.67 10.94
N THR A 297 1.17 4.94 10.61
CA THR A 297 2.50 5.56 10.53
C THR A 297 2.48 6.94 11.18
N LYS A 298 3.65 7.38 11.67
CA LYS A 298 3.83 8.70 12.27
C LYS A 298 4.48 9.65 11.27
N LEU A 299 3.97 10.87 11.19
CA LEU A 299 4.58 11.98 10.45
C LEU A 299 5.68 12.66 11.27
N HIS A 300 6.50 13.48 10.62
CA HIS A 300 7.59 14.21 11.26
C HIS A 300 7.09 15.19 12.35
N ASP A 301 5.90 15.76 12.19
CA ASP A 301 5.28 16.70 13.13
C ASP A 301 4.38 16.02 14.18
N ASP A 302 4.67 14.76 14.51
CA ASP A 302 3.94 13.92 15.48
C ASP A 302 2.43 13.73 15.20
N ARG A 303 1.99 13.99 13.96
CA ARG A 303 0.68 13.52 13.47
C ARG A 303 0.74 12.05 13.11
N PHE A 304 -0.42 11.42 13.03
CA PHE A 304 -0.57 10.00 12.67
C PHE A 304 -1.42 9.86 11.42
N VAL A 305 -0.95 9.06 10.46
CA VAL A 305 -1.75 8.59 9.33
C VAL A 305 -2.18 7.16 9.65
N VAL A 306 -3.49 6.93 9.65
CA VAL A 306 -4.10 5.69 10.10
C VAL A 306 -4.99 5.14 9.00
N SER A 307 -4.81 3.86 8.68
CA SER A 307 -5.68 3.10 7.81
C SER A 307 -6.68 2.28 8.62
N PHE A 308 -7.92 2.22 8.14
CA PHE A 308 -8.98 1.37 8.66
C PHE A 308 -9.61 0.54 7.54
N THR A 309 -10.17 -0.61 7.89
CA THR A 309 -10.95 -1.48 7.01
C THR A 309 -12.44 -1.42 7.34
N SER A 310 -13.26 -1.70 6.34
CA SER A 310 -14.71 -1.89 6.51
C SER A 310 -14.99 -3.08 7.43
N ALA A 311 -16.18 -3.08 8.05
CA ALA A 311 -16.57 -4.18 8.92
C ALA A 311 -16.75 -5.49 8.11
N PRO A 312 -16.59 -6.66 8.75
CA PRO A 312 -16.88 -7.94 8.12
C PRO A 312 -18.33 -7.98 7.60
N GLY A 313 -18.53 -8.40 6.35
CA GLY A 313 -19.83 -8.46 5.70
C GLY A 313 -20.16 -7.24 4.82
N ASP A 314 -19.45 -6.13 4.98
CA ASP A 314 -19.52 -4.99 4.05
C ASP A 314 -18.63 -5.20 2.82
N LEU A 315 -18.81 -4.36 1.79
CA LEU A 315 -17.89 -4.30 0.66
C LEU A 315 -16.48 -3.95 1.16
N THR A 316 -15.52 -4.83 0.87
CA THR A 316 -14.12 -4.70 1.31
C THR A 316 -13.58 -3.33 0.89
N THR A 317 -13.29 -2.49 1.87
CA THR A 317 -12.85 -1.11 1.63
C THR A 317 -11.81 -0.71 2.67
N SER A 318 -10.73 -0.07 2.23
CA SER A 318 -9.81 0.63 3.13
C SER A 318 -10.03 2.14 3.09
N ILE A 319 -9.80 2.79 4.22
CA ILE A 319 -9.83 4.24 4.33
C ILE A 319 -8.61 4.74 5.12
N ILE A 320 -8.00 5.84 4.66
CA ILE A 320 -6.89 6.52 5.34
C ILE A 320 -7.37 7.85 5.88
N CYS A 321 -7.13 8.09 7.16
CA CYS A 321 -7.37 9.34 7.86
C CYS A 321 -6.09 9.86 8.54
N GLU A 322 -6.07 11.15 8.88
CA GLU A 322 -4.99 11.81 9.60
C GLU A 322 -5.47 12.34 10.95
N TYR A 323 -4.62 12.22 11.97
CA TYR A 323 -4.92 12.60 13.35
C TYR A 323 -3.78 13.43 13.93
N SER A 324 -4.11 14.54 14.58
CA SER A 324 -3.11 15.32 15.31
C SER A 324 -2.89 14.77 16.70
N ARG A 325 -1.63 14.82 17.18
CA ARG A 325 -1.31 14.52 18.57
C ARG A 325 -2.18 15.32 19.55
N ARG A 326 -2.43 16.59 19.24
CA ARG A 326 -3.24 17.48 20.08
C ARG A 326 -4.67 16.95 20.26
N ASP A 327 -5.30 16.48 19.18
CA ASP A 327 -6.67 15.97 19.24
C ASP A 327 -6.72 14.65 20.03
N ILE A 328 -5.74 13.77 19.82
CA ILE A 328 -5.58 12.53 20.60
C ILE A 328 -5.41 12.84 22.09
N ASP A 329 -4.47 13.72 22.44
CA ASP A 329 -4.18 14.10 23.82
C ASP A 329 -5.38 14.79 24.47
N SER A 330 -6.12 15.63 23.75
CA SER A 330 -7.32 16.31 24.29
C SER A 330 -8.40 15.34 24.80
N ILE A 331 -8.54 14.18 24.15
CA ILE A 331 -9.47 13.13 24.59
C ILE A 331 -8.85 12.29 25.71
N LEU A 332 -7.55 11.97 25.61
CA LEU A 332 -6.86 11.18 26.63
C LEU A 332 -6.69 11.91 27.97
N ASP A 333 -6.71 13.24 27.95
CA ASP A 333 -6.70 14.14 29.12
C ASP A 333 -8.11 14.58 29.56
N GLY A 334 -9.12 14.06 28.86
CA GLY A 334 -10.53 14.35 29.05
C GLY A 334 -11.15 13.68 30.28
N ASN A 335 -12.48 13.52 30.24
CA ASN A 335 -13.23 12.88 31.31
C ASN A 335 -13.19 11.35 31.14
N PHE A 336 -13.25 10.60 32.23
CA PHE A 336 -13.28 9.14 32.18
C PHE A 336 -14.68 8.62 31.80
N LYS A 337 -14.74 7.34 31.42
CA LYS A 337 -15.99 6.62 31.20
C LYS A 337 -16.11 5.50 32.22
N GLU A 338 -17.30 5.31 32.80
CA GLU A 338 -17.59 4.27 33.79
C GLU A 338 -18.89 3.56 33.46
N ALA A 339 -18.97 2.26 33.77
CA ALA A 339 -20.22 1.52 33.75
C ALA A 339 -21.02 1.78 35.03
N ASP A 340 -22.25 2.28 34.91
CA ASP A 340 -23.15 2.40 36.06
C ASP A 340 -23.60 1.02 36.58
N SER A 341 -24.36 0.99 37.67
CA SER A 341 -24.88 -0.26 38.27
C SER A 341 -25.76 -1.09 37.33
N THR A 342 -26.26 -0.50 36.25
CA THR A 342 -27.01 -1.18 35.18
C THR A 342 -26.11 -1.63 34.02
N SER A 343 -24.79 -1.53 34.17
CA SER A 343 -23.77 -1.79 33.14
C SER A 343 -23.86 -0.85 31.93
N VAL A 344 -24.52 0.30 32.07
CA VAL A 344 -24.56 1.33 31.03
C VAL A 344 -23.38 2.26 31.20
N TRP A 345 -22.57 2.37 30.15
CA TRP A 345 -21.36 3.18 30.17
C TRP A 345 -21.66 4.67 29.94
N ARG A 346 -21.28 5.51 30.89
CA ARG A 346 -21.50 6.97 30.84
C ARG A 346 -20.23 7.73 31.13
N GLU A 347 -20.25 9.01 30.79
CA GLU A 347 -19.22 9.96 31.20
C GLU A 347 -19.21 10.11 32.72
N LEU A 348 -18.03 9.97 33.32
CA LEU A 348 -17.83 10.20 34.73
C LEU A 348 -17.70 11.71 35.01
N PRO A 349 -18.53 12.28 35.89
CA PRO A 349 -18.42 13.69 36.28
C PRO A 349 -17.06 13.99 36.93
N ARG A 350 -16.52 15.20 36.69
CA ARG A 350 -15.16 15.58 37.12
C ARG A 350 -14.97 15.58 38.63
N ASP A 351 -16.01 15.90 39.38
CA ASP A 351 -16.06 15.91 40.85
C ASP A 351 -15.96 14.52 41.48
N HIS A 352 -16.17 13.45 40.70
CA HIS A 352 -15.94 12.08 41.13
C HIS A 352 -14.51 11.57 40.85
N VAL A 353 -13.68 12.34 40.15
CA VAL A 353 -12.27 11.99 39.92
C VAL A 353 -11.46 12.41 41.16
N PRO A 354 -10.73 11.49 41.83
CA PRO A 354 -9.96 11.84 43.02
C PRO A 354 -8.88 12.90 42.74
N ASP A 355 -8.67 13.79 43.71
CA ASP A 355 -7.56 14.73 43.69
C ASP A 355 -6.21 13.99 43.64
N GLY A 356 -5.33 14.41 42.73
CA GLY A 356 -4.01 13.80 42.53
C GLY A 356 -3.89 12.90 41.29
N VAL A 357 -5.01 12.57 40.62
CA VAL A 357 -4.98 11.94 39.29
C VAL A 357 -4.35 12.91 38.29
N SER A 358 -3.09 12.65 37.91
CA SER A 358 -2.38 13.48 36.94
C SER A 358 -2.96 13.32 35.54
N LYS A 359 -3.07 14.45 34.82
CA LYS A 359 -3.31 14.47 33.37
C LYS A 359 -2.01 14.38 32.57
N ASN A 360 -0.92 14.89 33.15
CA ASN A 360 0.39 14.94 32.51
C ASN A 360 1.32 13.85 33.05
N CYS A 361 2.45 13.64 32.38
CA CYS A 361 3.55 12.80 32.88
C CYS A 361 4.38 13.49 33.98
N GLU A 362 3.75 14.32 34.80
CA GLU A 362 4.39 14.93 35.96
C GLU A 362 4.52 13.86 37.06
N SER A 363 5.70 13.77 37.68
CA SER A 363 5.98 12.72 38.66
C SER A 363 5.23 13.03 39.96
N ASN A 364 4.03 12.50 40.11
CA ASN A 364 3.22 12.74 41.30
C ASN A 364 3.59 11.76 42.43
N GLY A 365 4.80 11.89 42.99
CA GLY A 365 5.20 11.28 44.27
C GLY A 365 4.65 9.87 44.56
N SER A 366 4.34 9.58 45.82
CA SER A 366 3.54 8.40 46.18
C SER A 366 2.05 8.72 46.01
N LEU A 367 1.41 8.11 45.00
CA LEU A 367 -0.04 8.21 44.82
C LEU A 367 -0.79 7.58 46.02
N SER A 368 -1.93 8.16 46.40
CA SER A 368 -2.77 7.59 47.47
C SER A 368 -3.49 6.32 47.00
N ASP A 369 -3.84 5.43 47.93
CA ASP A 369 -4.57 4.19 47.60
C ASP A 369 -5.91 4.46 46.91
N THR A 370 -6.58 5.58 47.24
CA THR A 370 -7.81 6.02 46.57
C THR A 370 -7.56 6.34 45.09
N VAL A 371 -6.48 7.07 44.79
CA VAL A 371 -6.09 7.40 43.42
C VAL A 371 -5.69 6.14 42.65
N LEU A 372 -4.94 5.24 43.27
CA LEU A 372 -4.54 3.97 42.65
C LEU A 372 -5.74 3.07 42.37
N SER A 373 -6.65 2.90 43.33
CA SER A 373 -7.88 2.12 43.12
C SER A 373 -8.72 2.70 41.98
N PHE A 374 -8.78 4.02 41.86
CA PHE A 374 -9.48 4.69 40.76
C PHE A 374 -8.82 4.43 39.40
N LEU A 375 -7.50 4.62 39.30
CA LEU A 375 -6.74 4.38 38.05
C LEU A 375 -6.77 2.92 37.60
N ARG A 376 -6.91 1.98 38.55
CA ARG A 376 -7.07 0.57 38.25
C ARG A 376 -8.39 0.27 37.53
N SER A 377 -9.49 0.92 37.90
CA SER A 377 -10.81 0.67 37.32
C SER A 377 -11.20 1.64 36.20
N HIS A 378 -10.50 2.76 36.04
CA HIS A 378 -10.84 3.82 35.08
C HIS A 378 -9.70 4.07 34.09
N VAL A 379 -9.63 3.26 33.04
CA VAL A 379 -8.65 3.44 31.95
C VAL A 379 -9.28 3.92 30.63
N LEU A 380 -10.59 3.77 30.47
CA LEU A 380 -11.32 4.18 29.28
C LEU A 380 -11.75 5.65 29.40
N MET A 381 -11.38 6.45 28.40
CA MET A 381 -11.73 7.86 28.33
C MET A 381 -13.09 8.05 27.63
N ASN A 382 -13.83 9.06 28.06
CA ASN A 382 -15.06 9.50 27.40
C ASN A 382 -14.71 10.34 26.16
N GLY A 383 -15.34 10.01 25.04
CA GLY A 383 -15.13 10.68 23.76
C GLY A 383 -14.61 9.75 22.67
N ASN A 384 -14.54 10.29 21.45
CA ASN A 384 -14.03 9.59 20.28
C ASN A 384 -13.07 10.51 19.53
N ILE A 385 -11.94 9.95 19.11
CA ILE A 385 -10.92 10.64 18.34
C ILE A 385 -11.31 10.56 16.86
N PHE A 386 -11.56 11.72 16.26
CA PHE A 386 -11.89 11.87 14.83
C PHE A 386 -10.71 12.48 14.07
N SER A 387 -10.69 12.27 12.75
CA SER A 387 -9.71 12.93 11.89
C SER A 387 -9.96 14.43 11.84
N SER A 388 -8.91 15.20 11.50
CA SER A 388 -8.99 16.67 11.44
C SER A 388 -8.46 17.18 10.10
N PRO A 389 -9.31 17.75 9.21
CA PRO A 389 -10.77 17.83 9.33
C PRO A 389 -11.47 16.45 9.23
N PRO A 390 -12.65 16.27 9.83
CA PRO A 390 -13.41 15.02 9.71
C PRO A 390 -13.91 14.84 8.28
N MET A 391 -13.87 13.61 7.77
CA MET A 391 -14.40 13.19 6.46
C MET A 391 -13.67 13.76 5.23
N GLU A 392 -13.33 15.04 5.21
CA GLU A 392 -12.70 15.73 4.08
C GLU A 392 -11.31 15.17 3.76
N ILE A 393 -10.54 14.78 4.77
CA ILE A 393 -9.18 14.25 4.60
C ILE A 393 -9.15 12.79 4.15
N ALA A 394 -10.30 12.10 4.21
CA ALA A 394 -10.34 10.65 4.11
C ALA A 394 -10.14 10.16 2.66
N PHE A 395 -9.12 9.34 2.45
CA PHE A 395 -8.91 8.62 1.19
C PHE A 395 -9.50 7.22 1.29
N GLN A 396 -10.40 6.87 0.39
CA GLN A 396 -11.09 5.58 0.36
C GLN A 396 -10.71 4.80 -0.89
N ILE A 397 -10.48 3.50 -0.74
CA ILE A 397 -10.23 2.58 -1.85
C ILE A 397 -11.02 1.29 -1.62
N SER A 398 -11.82 0.92 -2.63
CA SER A 398 -12.62 -0.31 -2.63
C SER A 398 -11.81 -1.52 -3.08
N ASP A 399 -12.29 -2.71 -2.71
CA ASP A 399 -11.74 -4.03 -3.01
C ASP A 399 -10.26 -4.20 -2.65
N THR A 400 -9.77 -3.40 -1.69
CA THR A 400 -8.36 -3.34 -1.29
C THR A 400 -8.27 -3.22 0.22
N ILE A 401 -7.46 -4.09 0.84
CA ILE A 401 -7.09 -4.01 2.26
C ILE A 401 -5.67 -3.49 2.37
N ILE A 402 -5.50 -2.35 3.04
CA ILE A 402 -4.19 -1.76 3.33
C ILE A 402 -3.64 -2.38 4.62
N THR A 403 -2.43 -2.93 4.56
CA THR A 403 -1.80 -3.68 5.64
C THR A 403 -0.64 -2.93 6.30
N ARG A 404 0.02 -2.03 5.56
CA ARG A 404 1.20 -1.28 6.03
C ARG A 404 1.24 0.12 5.45
N LEU A 405 1.81 1.06 6.20
CA LEU A 405 2.01 2.45 5.80
C LEU A 405 3.45 2.88 6.11
N VAL A 406 4.05 3.65 5.22
CA VAL A 406 5.24 4.45 5.50
C VAL A 406 5.10 5.81 4.82
N THR A 407 5.71 6.83 5.40
CA THR A 407 5.57 8.22 4.95
C THR A 407 6.89 8.86 4.60
N ASP A 408 6.82 9.78 3.63
CA ASP A 408 7.87 10.73 3.28
C ASP A 408 7.30 12.13 3.25
N TYR A 409 8.18 13.12 3.21
CA TYR A 409 7.75 14.50 3.10
C TYR A 409 8.72 15.37 2.31
N ILE A 410 8.18 16.46 1.76
CA ILE A 410 8.94 17.47 1.04
C ILE A 410 8.61 18.83 1.65
N ASN A 411 9.62 19.46 2.23
CA ASN A 411 9.52 20.83 2.76
C ASN A 411 9.80 21.83 1.64
N TYR A 412 8.92 22.80 1.43
CA TYR A 412 9.10 23.80 0.37
C TYR A 412 9.04 25.25 0.83
N ASN A 413 8.35 25.52 1.94
CA ASN A 413 8.46 26.75 2.71
C ASN A 413 8.30 26.42 4.20
N ASN A 414 8.47 27.41 5.09
CA ASN A 414 8.55 27.18 6.53
C ASN A 414 7.26 26.61 7.16
N ASP A 415 6.11 26.72 6.49
CA ASP A 415 4.80 26.32 7.04
C ASP A 415 4.06 25.26 6.20
N ASN A 416 4.56 24.93 5.01
CA ASN A 416 3.91 23.99 4.11
C ASN A 416 4.84 22.82 3.74
N GLN A 417 4.27 21.65 3.92
CA GLN A 417 4.89 20.36 3.68
C GLN A 417 3.96 19.55 2.79
N ILE A 418 4.54 18.87 1.80
CA ILE A 418 3.84 17.86 1.01
C ILE A 418 4.08 16.52 1.69
N THR A 419 3.02 15.79 2.00
CA THR A 419 3.08 14.46 2.60
C THR A 419 2.92 13.41 1.51
N LEU A 420 3.81 12.43 1.47
CA LEU A 420 3.69 11.23 0.64
C LEU A 420 3.44 10.03 1.54
N VAL A 421 2.48 9.19 1.16
CA VAL A 421 2.17 7.94 1.86
C VAL A 421 2.33 6.79 0.87
N TYR A 422 3.14 5.79 1.25
CA TYR A 422 3.26 4.53 0.54
C TYR A 422 2.52 3.46 1.33
N ALA A 423 1.43 2.95 0.77
CA ALA A 423 0.55 2.01 1.43
C ALA A 423 0.67 0.62 0.80
N GLY A 424 1.14 -0.35 1.57
CA GLY A 424 1.18 -1.75 1.18
C GLY A 424 -0.18 -2.43 1.37
N THR A 425 -0.53 -3.34 0.47
CA THR A 425 -1.84 -3.99 0.45
C THR A 425 -1.77 -5.50 0.67
N GLN A 426 -2.91 -6.10 1.01
CA GLN A 426 -3.06 -7.54 1.17
C GLN A 426 -2.89 -8.32 -0.14
N ASP A 427 -2.99 -7.66 -1.29
CA ASP A 427 -2.82 -8.27 -2.60
C ASP A 427 -1.45 -8.00 -3.25
N GLY A 428 -0.51 -7.40 -2.53
CA GLY A 428 0.87 -7.24 -2.99
C GLY A 428 1.12 -6.00 -3.84
N GLN A 429 0.26 -4.99 -3.73
CA GLN A 429 0.43 -3.69 -4.37
C GLN A 429 0.96 -2.64 -3.39
N ILE A 430 1.63 -1.63 -3.91
CA ILE A 430 2.01 -0.42 -3.18
C ILE A 430 1.29 0.78 -3.77
N LEU A 431 0.40 1.40 -3.00
CA LEU A 431 -0.30 2.62 -3.40
C LEU A 431 0.56 3.83 -3.03
N LYS A 432 0.84 4.72 -3.98
CA LYS A 432 1.51 6.01 -3.73
C LYS A 432 0.47 7.12 -3.65
N LEU A 433 0.32 7.72 -2.48
CA LEU A 433 -0.64 8.77 -2.18
C LEU A 433 0.09 10.08 -1.89
N VAL A 434 -0.54 11.20 -2.23
CA VAL A 434 -0.03 12.54 -1.95
C VAL A 434 -1.08 13.40 -1.25
N GLN A 435 -0.63 14.18 -0.27
CA GLN A 435 -1.37 15.31 0.29
C GLN A 435 -0.52 16.56 0.07
N LYS A 436 -0.99 17.48 -0.78
CA LYS A 436 -0.22 18.67 -1.18
C LYS A 436 -0.17 19.73 -0.09
N LYS A 437 -1.23 19.84 0.70
CA LYS A 437 -1.30 20.71 1.87
C LYS A 437 -1.94 19.98 3.03
N LYS A 438 -1.47 20.29 4.24
CA LYS A 438 -2.09 19.84 5.48
C LYS A 438 -3.58 20.18 5.50
N GLY A 439 -4.40 19.19 5.83
CA GLY A 439 -5.86 19.30 5.85
C GLY A 439 -6.54 18.97 4.52
N GLU A 440 -5.80 18.85 3.41
CA GLU A 440 -6.36 18.36 2.14
C GLU A 440 -6.46 16.83 2.12
N LYS A 441 -7.38 16.32 1.31
CA LYS A 441 -7.56 14.88 1.05
C LYS A 441 -6.31 14.27 0.41
N PHE A 442 -5.96 13.06 0.84
CA PHE A 442 -4.98 12.24 0.12
C PHE A 442 -5.50 11.84 -1.27
N VAL A 443 -4.65 11.97 -2.28
CA VAL A 443 -4.96 11.59 -3.67
C VAL A 443 -4.04 10.46 -4.10
N LEU A 444 -4.60 9.42 -4.71
CA LEU A 444 -3.85 8.32 -5.30
C LEU A 444 -3.16 8.78 -6.59
N LEU A 445 -1.84 8.68 -6.62
CA LEU A 445 -1.04 8.98 -7.81
C LEU A 445 -0.88 7.76 -8.70
N THR A 446 -0.50 6.63 -8.11
CA THR A 446 -0.18 5.41 -8.83
C THR A 446 -0.25 4.19 -7.90
N SER A 447 -0.39 3.00 -8.49
CA SER A 447 -0.25 1.71 -7.82
C SER A 447 0.93 0.94 -8.42
N TRP A 448 1.82 0.44 -7.57
CA TRP A 448 2.97 -0.35 -7.98
C TRP A 448 2.75 -1.83 -7.73
N ILE A 449 3.07 -2.65 -8.72
CA ILE A 449 3.06 -4.11 -8.64
C ILE A 449 4.48 -4.58 -8.35
N LEU A 450 4.65 -5.51 -7.41
CA LEU A 450 5.98 -6.03 -7.03
C LEU A 450 6.49 -7.13 -7.96
N ASP A 451 5.59 -7.91 -8.56
CA ASP A 451 5.92 -8.99 -9.49
C ASP A 451 4.79 -9.15 -10.52
N GLU A 452 5.11 -9.01 -11.80
CA GLU A 452 4.18 -9.17 -12.93
C GLU A 452 3.84 -10.64 -13.21
N ASN A 453 4.70 -11.58 -12.77
CA ASN A 453 4.62 -12.98 -13.16
C ASN A 453 3.84 -13.86 -12.18
N THR A 454 3.41 -13.30 -11.05
CA THR A 454 2.67 -14.05 -10.03
C THR A 454 1.18 -13.72 -10.12
N ASN A 455 0.40 -14.68 -10.64
CA ASN A 455 -1.06 -14.67 -10.46
C ASN A 455 -1.47 -14.82 -8.97
N GLU A 456 -0.52 -15.15 -8.09
CA GLU A 456 -0.73 -15.23 -6.66
C GLU A 456 -0.59 -13.87 -5.97
N LYS A 457 -1.66 -13.46 -5.31
CA LYS A 457 -1.68 -12.30 -4.41
C LYS A 457 -0.76 -12.57 -3.22
N SER A 458 0.33 -11.80 -3.10
CA SER A 458 1.28 -11.91 -1.98
C SER A 458 1.14 -10.71 -1.04
N PRO A 459 0.58 -10.87 0.17
CA PRO A 459 0.36 -9.74 1.07
C PRO A 459 1.65 -8.99 1.42
N VAL A 460 1.59 -7.66 1.41
CA VAL A 460 2.68 -6.84 1.95
C VAL A 460 2.71 -6.99 3.45
N ARG A 461 3.82 -7.54 3.96
CA ARG A 461 4.05 -7.84 5.37
C ARG A 461 4.77 -6.72 6.11
N ASN A 462 5.65 -6.00 5.44
CA ASN A 462 6.33 -4.83 5.98
C ASN A 462 6.74 -3.86 4.87
N ILE A 463 6.91 -2.58 5.22
CA ILE A 463 7.34 -1.52 4.31
C ILE A 463 8.19 -0.51 5.09
N ILE A 464 9.36 -0.15 4.57
CA ILE A 464 10.22 0.87 5.15
C ILE A 464 10.86 1.71 4.04
N LEU A 465 11.05 2.99 4.31
CA LEU A 465 11.62 3.94 3.36
C LEU A 465 12.95 4.46 3.89
N ALA A 466 14.00 4.33 3.09
CA ALA A 466 15.22 5.11 3.27
C ALA A 466 14.99 6.52 2.71
N GLN A 467 14.72 7.49 3.58
CA GLN A 467 14.32 8.85 3.21
C GLN A 467 15.43 9.64 2.51
N ASP A 468 16.69 9.38 2.85
CA ASP A 468 17.91 9.97 2.31
C ASP A 468 18.21 9.47 0.88
N THR A 469 18.04 8.17 0.61
CA THR A 469 18.28 7.60 -0.74
C THR A 469 17.01 7.45 -1.58
N LYS A 470 15.84 7.79 -1.02
CA LYS A 470 14.51 7.61 -1.65
C LYS A 470 14.31 6.17 -2.17
N GLN A 471 14.76 5.19 -1.39
CA GLN A 471 14.63 3.75 -1.68
C GLN A 471 13.57 3.13 -0.77
N LEU A 472 12.59 2.47 -1.36
CA LEU A 472 11.54 1.75 -0.66
C LEU A 472 11.91 0.27 -0.56
N TYR A 473 11.74 -0.31 0.62
CA TYR A 473 11.91 -1.73 0.87
C TYR A 473 10.58 -2.32 1.28
N VAL A 474 10.19 -3.40 0.62
CA VAL A 474 8.90 -4.06 0.82
C VAL A 474 9.14 -5.53 1.06
N SER A 475 8.51 -6.11 2.06
CA SER A 475 8.59 -7.55 2.30
C SER A 475 7.25 -8.25 2.16
N THR A 476 7.30 -9.48 1.66
CA THR A 476 6.18 -10.43 1.61
C THR A 476 6.58 -11.73 2.31
N ASP A 477 5.72 -12.75 2.28
CA ASP A 477 6.08 -14.04 2.85
C ASP A 477 7.25 -14.73 2.12
N ALA A 478 7.48 -14.39 0.84
CA ALA A 478 8.43 -15.09 -0.02
C ALA A 478 9.62 -14.24 -0.48
N ALA A 479 9.56 -12.92 -0.39
CA ALA A 479 10.63 -12.06 -0.90
C ALA A 479 10.72 -10.70 -0.19
N VAL A 480 11.87 -10.06 -0.38
CA VAL A 480 12.11 -8.64 -0.08
C VAL A 480 12.42 -7.92 -1.38
N TYR A 481 11.76 -6.79 -1.60
CA TYR A 481 11.89 -5.96 -2.80
C TYR A 481 12.53 -4.62 -2.44
N GLN A 482 13.32 -4.08 -3.36
CA GLN A 482 13.93 -2.76 -3.28
C GLN A 482 13.73 -2.01 -4.59
N PHE A 483 13.26 -0.75 -4.53
CA PHE A 483 13.18 0.13 -5.68
C PHE A 483 13.08 1.60 -5.25
N SER A 484 13.43 2.52 -6.15
CA SER A 484 13.32 3.95 -5.88
C SER A 484 11.86 4.43 -5.93
N VAL A 485 11.48 5.36 -5.05
CA VAL A 485 10.16 6.00 -5.12
C VAL A 485 10.04 7.05 -6.24
N ASN A 486 11.18 7.42 -6.85
CA ASN A 486 11.29 8.32 -7.98
C ASN A 486 11.09 7.55 -9.30
N GLN A 487 9.83 7.41 -9.70
CA GLN A 487 9.43 6.68 -10.90
C GLN A 487 9.00 7.62 -12.04
N CYS A 488 9.59 8.82 -12.11
CA CYS A 488 9.14 9.88 -13.02
C CYS A 488 9.17 9.45 -14.50
N ASN A 489 10.18 8.68 -14.90
CA ASN A 489 10.28 8.16 -16.27
C ASN A 489 9.12 7.22 -16.69
N ARG A 490 8.29 6.76 -15.74
CA ARG A 490 7.06 5.98 -16.02
C ARG A 490 5.89 6.87 -16.40
N TYR A 491 5.91 8.14 -16.04
CA TYR A 491 4.86 9.09 -16.43
C TYR A 491 5.15 9.63 -17.83
N ILE A 492 4.24 9.32 -18.75
CA ILE A 492 4.36 9.74 -20.16
C ILE A 492 3.60 11.06 -20.37
N LEU A 493 2.49 11.25 -19.67
CA LEU A 493 1.70 12.48 -19.75
C LEU A 493 2.27 13.58 -18.85
N CYS A 494 2.31 14.80 -19.36
CA CYS A 494 2.67 15.99 -18.56
C CYS A 494 1.75 16.13 -17.36
N THR A 495 0.45 15.85 -17.53
CA THR A 495 -0.53 15.92 -16.45
C THR A 495 -0.34 14.86 -15.38
N GLU A 496 0.18 13.67 -15.70
CA GLU A 496 0.56 12.67 -14.70
C GLU A 496 1.84 13.08 -13.98
N CYS A 497 2.85 13.52 -14.75
CA CYS A 497 4.14 13.94 -14.23
C CYS A 497 4.03 15.07 -13.20
N GLU A 498 3.31 16.13 -13.54
CA GLU A 498 3.14 17.33 -12.69
C GLU A 498 2.17 17.10 -11.51
N ARG A 499 1.55 15.92 -11.39
CA ARG A 499 0.79 15.54 -10.17
C ARG A 499 1.71 14.96 -9.09
N ASP A 500 2.82 14.35 -9.48
CA ASP A 500 3.79 13.77 -8.57
C ASP A 500 4.82 14.84 -8.13
N PRO A 501 4.90 15.18 -6.84
CA PRO A 501 5.79 16.24 -6.36
C PRO A 501 7.27 15.88 -6.46
N LEU A 502 7.61 14.61 -6.74
CA LEU A 502 8.99 14.16 -6.99
C LEU A 502 9.39 14.32 -8.47
N CYS A 503 8.47 14.77 -9.33
CA CYS A 503 8.64 14.80 -10.77
C CYS A 503 8.39 16.18 -11.38
N HIS A 504 8.99 16.42 -12.55
CA HIS A 504 8.74 17.59 -13.38
C HIS A 504 8.83 17.21 -14.87
N TYR A 505 7.94 17.78 -15.68
CA TYR A 505 7.88 17.52 -17.11
C TYR A 505 8.79 18.48 -17.91
N ASP A 506 9.83 17.92 -18.53
CA ASP A 506 10.71 18.66 -19.43
C ASP A 506 10.08 18.74 -20.83
N ILE A 507 9.69 19.94 -21.24
CA ILE A 507 9.05 20.21 -22.53
C ILE A 507 10.02 20.07 -23.70
N GLN A 508 11.31 20.37 -23.51
CA GLN A 508 12.30 20.28 -24.59
C GLN A 508 12.59 18.82 -24.93
N GLN A 509 12.61 17.97 -23.91
CA GLN A 509 12.89 16.54 -24.03
C GLN A 509 11.62 15.69 -24.13
N ASN A 510 10.45 16.32 -23.99
CA ASN A 510 9.12 15.71 -23.95
C ASN A 510 9.01 14.49 -23.03
N ARG A 511 9.63 14.58 -21.84
CA ARG A 511 9.71 13.47 -20.89
C ARG A 511 9.58 13.95 -19.46
N CYS A 512 9.07 13.08 -18.61
CA CYS A 512 9.01 13.32 -17.18
C CYS A 512 10.35 12.96 -16.52
N LEU A 513 10.88 13.88 -15.71
CA LEU A 513 12.18 13.77 -15.04
C LEU A 513 12.01 13.87 -13.53
N ASN A 514 12.99 13.35 -12.79
CA ASN A 514 13.08 13.53 -11.35
C ASN A 514 13.38 15.00 -11.02
N VAL A 515 12.79 15.50 -9.94
CA VAL A 515 13.11 16.83 -9.43
C VAL A 515 14.42 16.79 -8.66
N ASP A 516 15.40 17.58 -9.10
CA ASP A 516 16.63 17.81 -8.33
C ASP A 516 16.31 18.62 -7.06
N GLU A 517 17.04 18.39 -5.96
CA GLU A 517 16.84 19.10 -4.69
C GLU A 517 16.85 20.63 -4.83
N ASN A 518 17.65 21.15 -5.77
CA ASN A 518 17.74 22.58 -6.07
C ASN A 518 16.50 23.15 -6.78
N ASN A 519 15.67 22.30 -7.38
CA ASN A 519 14.52 22.66 -8.22
C ASN A 519 13.16 22.36 -7.56
N VAL A 520 13.15 21.84 -6.33
CA VAL A 520 11.93 21.47 -5.58
C VAL A 520 10.93 22.62 -5.48
N LYS A 521 11.38 23.84 -5.23
CA LYS A 521 10.50 25.02 -5.15
C LYS A 521 9.83 25.34 -6.49
N VAL A 522 10.54 25.15 -7.60
CA VAL A 522 10.03 25.42 -8.96
C VAL A 522 9.03 24.33 -9.38
N ALA A 523 9.31 23.07 -9.07
CA ALA A 523 8.39 21.96 -9.31
C ALA A 523 7.10 22.12 -8.48
N ILE A 524 7.22 22.50 -7.21
CA ILE A 524 6.06 22.69 -6.32
C ILE A 524 5.20 23.88 -6.73
N ALA A 525 5.79 24.96 -7.24
CA ALA A 525 5.04 26.07 -7.82
C ALA A 525 4.21 25.67 -9.06
N ARG A 526 4.53 24.53 -9.70
CA ARG A 526 3.87 24.02 -10.91
C ARG A 526 2.80 22.95 -10.65
N LEU A 527 2.50 22.64 -9.39
CA LEU A 527 1.43 21.70 -8.98
C LEU A 527 -0.01 22.12 -9.38
N GLN A 528 -0.16 23.12 -10.27
CA GLN A 528 -1.35 23.39 -11.09
C GLN A 528 -1.14 22.88 -12.54
N PRO A 529 -1.25 21.55 -12.76
CA PRO A 529 -0.79 20.90 -13.98
C PRO A 529 -1.57 21.29 -15.25
N GLU A 530 -2.87 21.58 -15.13
CA GLU A 530 -3.73 21.69 -16.30
C GLU A 530 -3.48 22.92 -17.17
N SER A 531 -3.16 24.07 -16.58
CA SER A 531 -2.96 25.30 -17.34
C SER A 531 -1.59 25.35 -18.01
N TRP A 532 -0.57 24.79 -17.36
CA TRP A 532 0.81 24.74 -17.86
C TRP A 532 0.99 23.68 -18.95
N CYS A 533 0.53 22.44 -18.71
CA CYS A 533 0.67 21.35 -19.68
C CYS A 533 -0.10 21.63 -20.97
N LYS A 534 -1.32 22.19 -20.89
CA LYS A 534 -2.13 22.55 -22.08
C LYS A 534 -1.43 23.57 -22.98
N LYS A 535 -0.71 24.53 -22.41
CA LYS A 535 -0.02 25.57 -23.18
C LYS A 535 1.32 25.09 -23.74
N SER A 536 2.00 24.22 -23.00
CA SER A 536 3.40 23.90 -23.24
C SER A 536 3.60 22.66 -24.10
N VAL A 537 2.68 21.69 -24.07
CA VAL A 537 2.80 20.44 -24.82
C VAL A 537 1.95 20.52 -26.08
N GLN A 538 2.54 21.08 -27.15
CA GLN A 538 1.86 21.26 -28.45
C GLN A 538 2.41 20.35 -29.55
N ARG A 539 3.49 19.61 -29.30
CA ARG A 539 4.19 18.81 -30.30
C ARG A 539 4.28 17.34 -29.87
N PRO A 540 4.14 16.40 -30.81
CA PRO A 540 4.30 14.97 -30.53
C PRO A 540 5.72 14.67 -30.07
N SER A 541 5.89 13.67 -29.19
CA SER A 541 7.20 13.20 -28.72
C SER A 541 8.08 12.70 -29.86
N LYS A 542 7.46 12.19 -30.91
CA LYS A 542 8.12 11.55 -32.04
C LYS A 542 7.32 11.78 -33.32
N VAL A 543 8.01 12.09 -34.40
CA VAL A 543 7.46 12.15 -35.76
C VAL A 543 8.17 11.10 -36.60
N LEU A 544 7.41 10.23 -37.25
CA LEU A 544 7.92 9.15 -38.10
C LEU A 544 7.42 9.34 -39.53
N GLU A 545 8.32 9.36 -40.49
CA GLU A 545 7.96 9.41 -41.91
C GLU A 545 7.91 7.99 -42.47
N LEU A 546 6.80 7.63 -43.11
CA LEU A 546 6.55 6.30 -43.64
C LEU A 546 6.06 6.39 -45.10
N THR A 547 6.87 5.85 -46.01
CA THR A 547 6.44 5.62 -47.40
C THR A 547 5.85 4.22 -47.53
N ARG A 548 4.70 4.09 -48.20
CA ARG A 548 3.98 2.82 -48.36
C ARG A 548 3.48 2.62 -49.78
N LYS A 549 3.40 1.37 -50.23
CA LYS A 549 2.88 1.09 -51.57
C LYS A 549 1.36 1.16 -51.57
N LYS A 550 0.81 1.50 -52.74
CA LYS A 550 -0.65 1.49 -52.93
C LYS A 550 -1.20 0.08 -52.69
N GLY A 551 -2.27 -0.01 -51.91
CA GLY A 551 -2.93 -1.26 -51.52
C GLY A 551 -2.36 -1.92 -50.26
N GLU A 552 -1.21 -1.47 -49.72
CA GLU A 552 -0.66 -2.03 -48.48
C GLU A 552 -1.54 -1.71 -47.26
N THR A 553 -1.45 -2.57 -46.25
CA THR A 553 -2.00 -2.33 -44.91
C THR A 553 -0.89 -1.80 -44.01
N VAL A 554 -1.17 -0.74 -43.27
CA VAL A 554 -0.21 -0.07 -42.39
C VAL A 554 -0.68 -0.16 -40.95
N TRP A 555 0.24 -0.52 -40.06
CA TRP A 555 0.01 -0.56 -38.62
C TRP A 555 0.80 0.56 -37.94
N LEU A 556 0.10 1.44 -37.23
CA LEU A 556 0.64 2.60 -36.53
C LEU A 556 0.44 2.43 -35.02
N GLN A 557 1.54 2.39 -34.29
CA GLN A 557 1.54 2.20 -32.84
C GLN A 557 1.52 3.55 -32.11
N CYS A 558 0.67 3.71 -31.10
CA CYS A 558 0.66 4.93 -30.29
C CYS A 558 1.75 4.94 -29.20
N ASP A 559 2.15 3.74 -28.75
CA ASP A 559 3.16 3.51 -27.70
C ASP A 559 2.83 4.20 -26.36
N VAL A 560 1.71 3.78 -25.76
CA VAL A 560 1.26 4.28 -24.45
C VAL A 560 1.08 3.13 -23.46
N SER A 561 1.25 3.45 -22.17
CA SER A 561 1.00 2.51 -21.07
C SER A 561 -0.44 1.99 -21.07
N GLU A 562 -0.62 0.78 -20.54
CA GLU A 562 -1.90 0.06 -20.61
C GLU A 562 -3.09 0.85 -20.05
N HIS A 563 -2.90 1.55 -18.93
CA HIS A 563 -3.95 2.35 -18.29
C HIS A 563 -4.41 3.56 -19.13
N LEU A 564 -3.64 3.97 -20.14
CA LEU A 564 -3.97 5.08 -21.04
C LEU A 564 -4.57 4.64 -22.36
N ARG A 565 -4.53 3.34 -22.70
CA ARG A 565 -4.95 2.82 -24.01
C ARG A 565 -6.39 3.21 -24.35
N SER A 566 -7.32 3.12 -23.39
CA SER A 566 -8.73 3.50 -23.59
C SER A 566 -8.95 5.00 -23.82
N SER A 567 -7.95 5.84 -23.54
CA SER A 567 -8.00 7.30 -23.73
C SER A 567 -7.30 7.75 -25.01
N VAL A 568 -6.87 6.80 -25.86
CA VAL A 568 -6.19 7.07 -27.12
C VAL A 568 -7.19 7.51 -28.20
N GLU A 569 -6.90 8.65 -28.83
CA GLU A 569 -7.61 9.17 -30.00
C GLU A 569 -6.65 9.33 -31.17
N TRP A 570 -7.04 8.89 -32.35
CA TRP A 570 -6.27 9.12 -33.57
C TRP A 570 -6.88 10.24 -34.41
N ARG A 571 -6.03 11.16 -34.86
CA ARG A 571 -6.42 12.28 -35.73
C ARG A 571 -5.63 12.24 -37.04
N TRP A 572 -6.34 12.27 -38.16
CA TRP A 572 -5.78 12.40 -39.51
C TRP A 572 -5.93 13.84 -39.98
N ASN A 573 -4.81 14.51 -40.26
CA ASN A 573 -4.74 15.94 -40.62
C ASN A 573 -5.56 16.83 -39.67
N GLY A 574 -5.52 16.51 -38.37
CA GLY A 574 -6.22 17.21 -37.31
C GLY A 574 -7.69 16.82 -37.10
N ARG A 575 -8.28 15.97 -37.94
CA ARG A 575 -9.67 15.49 -37.80
C ARG A 575 -9.69 14.13 -37.10
N ASN A 576 -10.60 13.95 -36.15
CA ASN A 576 -10.75 12.66 -35.48
C ASN A 576 -11.16 11.60 -36.50
N ILE A 577 -10.41 10.50 -36.55
CA ILE A 577 -10.65 9.40 -37.47
C ILE A 577 -11.93 8.65 -37.10
N GLN A 578 -12.28 8.61 -35.80
CA GLN A 578 -13.49 7.98 -35.29
C GLN A 578 -14.77 8.71 -35.74
N ASP A 579 -14.69 10.00 -36.05
CA ASP A 579 -15.81 10.79 -36.60
C ASP A 579 -15.96 10.62 -38.12
N THR A 580 -14.99 9.96 -38.77
CA THR A 580 -15.00 9.77 -40.22
C THR A 580 -15.39 8.35 -40.60
N LEU A 581 -16.54 8.22 -41.31
CA LEU A 581 -17.16 6.97 -41.80
C LEU A 581 -16.34 6.24 -42.90
N PHE A 582 -15.03 6.01 -42.71
CA PHE A 582 -14.22 5.30 -43.71
C PHE A 582 -13.98 3.83 -43.30
N ASN A 583 -14.36 2.90 -44.19
CA ASN A 583 -14.06 1.46 -44.10
C ASN A 583 -12.54 1.14 -44.06
N ASN A 584 -11.66 2.12 -44.21
CA ASN A 584 -10.22 1.92 -44.34
C ASN A 584 -9.46 1.98 -43.01
N TYR A 585 -10.12 2.25 -41.88
CA TYR A 585 -9.48 2.37 -40.57
C TYR A 585 -10.00 1.32 -39.60
N LEU A 586 -9.10 0.63 -38.91
CA LEU A 586 -9.42 -0.31 -37.83
C LEU A 586 -8.60 0.05 -36.59
N LEU A 587 -9.20 -0.07 -35.41
CA LEU A 587 -8.49 0.07 -34.14
C LEU A 587 -8.29 -1.32 -33.52
N THR A 588 -7.06 -1.58 -33.08
CA THR A 588 -6.75 -2.79 -32.30
C THR A 588 -7.30 -2.67 -30.87
N LYS A 589 -7.33 -3.78 -30.12
CA LYS A 589 -7.63 -3.75 -28.67
C LYS A 589 -6.68 -2.83 -27.89
N GLU A 590 -5.44 -2.69 -28.36
CA GLU A 590 -4.44 -1.79 -27.78
C GLU A 590 -4.57 -0.35 -28.26
N HIS A 591 -5.62 -0.04 -29.03
CA HIS A 591 -5.90 1.28 -29.61
C HIS A 591 -4.82 1.78 -30.59
N ASN A 592 -4.01 0.86 -31.14
CA ASN A 592 -3.18 1.10 -32.32
C ASN A 592 -4.05 1.19 -33.58
N LEU A 593 -3.65 2.02 -34.54
CA LEU A 593 -4.38 2.27 -35.79
C LEU A 593 -3.89 1.37 -36.91
N ILE A 594 -4.81 0.69 -37.58
CA ILE A 594 -4.57 -0.07 -38.81
C ILE A 594 -5.26 0.67 -39.95
N ILE A 595 -4.50 0.98 -41.00
CA ILE A 595 -5.00 1.58 -42.23
C ILE A 595 -4.95 0.50 -43.31
N ILE A 596 -6.09 0.11 -43.85
CA ILE A 596 -6.18 -0.87 -44.93
C ILE A 596 -6.27 -0.16 -46.29
N ASN A 597 -5.73 -0.81 -47.32
CA ASN A 597 -5.80 -0.35 -48.71
C ASN A 597 -5.25 1.08 -48.93
N MET A 598 -3.99 1.29 -48.56
CA MET A 598 -3.30 2.58 -48.70
C MET A 598 -3.44 3.16 -50.10
N ASN A 599 -3.74 4.46 -50.19
CA ASN A 599 -3.88 5.19 -51.45
C ASN A 599 -3.63 6.68 -51.23
N ASN A 600 -3.54 7.46 -52.30
CA ASN A 600 -3.17 8.88 -52.23
C ASN A 600 -4.14 9.74 -51.40
N SER A 601 -5.41 9.35 -51.27
CA SER A 601 -6.36 10.11 -50.43
C SER A 601 -6.20 9.83 -48.94
N LEU A 602 -5.43 8.79 -48.58
CA LEU A 602 -5.05 8.45 -47.20
C LEU A 602 -3.66 8.99 -46.85
N ASN A 603 -3.04 9.81 -47.71
CA ASN A 603 -1.79 10.47 -47.37
C ASN A 603 -2.03 11.57 -46.32
N GLY A 604 -1.00 11.84 -45.54
CA GLY A 604 -0.99 12.93 -44.57
C GLY A 604 -0.55 12.50 -43.19
N GLN A 605 -0.87 13.36 -42.22
CA GLN A 605 -0.37 13.23 -40.86
C GLN A 605 -1.37 12.51 -39.97
N TYR A 606 -0.95 11.37 -39.42
CA TYR A 606 -1.70 10.58 -38.45
C TYR A 606 -1.09 10.76 -37.08
N THR A 607 -1.79 11.44 -36.18
CA THR A 607 -1.28 11.73 -34.83
C THR A 607 -2.12 11.04 -33.78
N CYS A 608 -1.48 10.30 -32.90
CA CYS A 608 -2.09 9.76 -31.71
C CYS A 608 -2.10 10.79 -30.58
N PHE A 609 -3.24 10.93 -29.90
CA PHE A 609 -3.43 11.79 -28.75
C PHE A 609 -3.89 10.98 -27.54
N VAL A 610 -3.49 11.41 -26.35
CA VAL A 610 -4.12 11.00 -25.09
C VAL A 610 -4.62 12.26 -24.39
N GLY A 611 -5.95 12.38 -24.29
CA GLY A 611 -6.59 13.65 -23.97
C GLY A 611 -6.20 14.74 -24.98
N ASN A 612 -5.53 15.80 -24.52
CA ASN A 612 -5.05 16.88 -25.40
C ASN A 612 -3.55 16.80 -25.73
N GLN A 613 -2.83 15.79 -25.23
CA GLN A 613 -1.40 15.67 -25.44
C GLN A 613 -1.12 14.81 -26.69
N PRO A 614 -0.43 15.33 -27.72
CA PRO A 614 0.02 14.53 -28.85
C PRO A 614 1.15 13.59 -28.39
N MET A 615 1.01 12.30 -28.65
CA MET A 615 1.98 11.27 -28.25
C MET A 615 3.00 11.02 -29.36
N ILE A 616 2.52 10.59 -30.52
CA ILE A 616 3.33 10.25 -31.68
C ILE A 616 2.59 10.65 -32.95
N SER A 617 3.35 11.07 -33.96
CA SER A 617 2.82 11.45 -35.26
C SER A 617 3.52 10.66 -36.36
N TYR A 618 2.74 10.20 -37.33
CA TYR A 618 3.22 9.50 -38.51
C TYR A 618 2.86 10.32 -39.75
N SER A 619 3.86 10.70 -40.54
CA SER A 619 3.67 11.28 -41.86
C SER A 619 3.66 10.14 -42.87
N LEU A 620 2.48 9.82 -43.42
CA LEU A 620 2.33 8.77 -44.41
C LEU A 620 2.24 9.36 -45.82
N GLU A 621 3.06 8.80 -46.71
CA GLU A 621 2.99 9.06 -48.14
C GLU A 621 2.93 7.76 -48.93
N THR A 622 2.06 7.71 -49.93
CA THR A 622 2.09 6.66 -50.94
C THR A 622 3.23 6.86 -51.92
N ASP A 623 3.96 5.79 -52.17
CA ASP A 623 5.06 5.78 -53.14
C ASP A 623 4.55 6.14 -54.55
N ARG A 624 5.16 7.16 -55.17
CA ARG A 624 4.84 7.58 -56.54
C ARG A 624 5.47 6.67 -57.59
N ASP A 625 6.51 5.92 -57.23
CA ASP A 625 7.29 5.07 -58.12
C ASP A 625 6.87 3.59 -58.06
N ALA A 626 5.77 3.28 -57.36
CA ALA A 626 5.11 1.98 -57.45
C ALA A 626 4.38 1.85 -58.80
N PHE A 627 5.16 1.64 -59.86
CA PHE A 627 4.82 1.20 -61.21
C PHE A 627 3.37 1.45 -61.64
N VAL A 628 3.23 2.43 -62.54
CA VAL A 628 2.21 2.44 -63.57
C VAL A 628 2.12 1.02 -64.13
N TYR A 629 1.00 0.31 -63.88
CA TYR A 629 0.63 -0.79 -64.75
C TYR A 629 0.46 -0.18 -66.14
N GLY A 630 1.51 -0.30 -66.95
CA GLY A 630 1.47 0.09 -68.34
C GLY A 630 0.31 -0.62 -69.01
N ASP A 631 -0.37 0.12 -69.89
CA ASP A 631 -1.30 -0.41 -70.88
C ASP A 631 -0.87 -1.79 -71.35
N VAL A 632 -1.78 -2.76 -71.24
CA VAL A 632 -1.56 -4.19 -71.55
C VAL A 632 -1.37 -4.45 -73.06
N ASN A 633 -1.11 -3.44 -73.89
CA ASN A 633 -1.21 -3.58 -75.34
C ASN A 633 0.07 -3.37 -76.17
N SER A 634 1.27 -3.24 -75.60
CA SER A 634 2.46 -3.15 -76.47
C SER A 634 3.84 -3.42 -75.84
N VAL A 635 4.11 -4.64 -75.34
CA VAL A 635 5.51 -5.11 -75.29
C VAL A 635 5.58 -6.62 -75.57
N THR A 636 5.94 -6.96 -76.80
CA THR A 636 6.47 -8.27 -77.17
C THR A 636 7.87 -8.43 -76.56
N THR A 637 8.01 -9.28 -75.55
CA THR A 637 9.31 -9.85 -75.17
C THR A 637 9.23 -11.37 -75.23
N ASN A 638 10.01 -11.93 -76.14
CA ASN A 638 10.23 -13.36 -76.30
C ASN A 638 10.85 -13.92 -75.01
N VAL A 639 10.08 -14.73 -74.27
CA VAL A 639 10.61 -15.59 -73.22
C VAL A 639 10.65 -17.02 -73.76
N SER A 640 11.87 -17.49 -74.00
CA SER A 640 12.16 -18.89 -74.24
C SER A 640 11.72 -19.73 -73.03
N ARG A 641 10.85 -20.71 -73.29
CA ARG A 641 10.45 -21.74 -72.33
C ARG A 641 11.67 -22.45 -71.74
N ARG A 642 11.79 -22.43 -70.41
CA ARG A 642 12.29 -23.56 -69.62
C ARG A 642 11.35 -23.78 -68.44
N ASN A 643 10.82 -25.00 -68.42
CA ASN A 643 9.93 -25.67 -67.46
C ASN A 643 9.76 -25.01 -66.08
N GLY A 644 8.50 -24.73 -65.73
CA GLY A 644 8.03 -24.41 -64.39
C GLY A 644 6.92 -23.36 -64.39
N GLU A 645 5.66 -23.78 -64.25
CA GLU A 645 4.50 -22.88 -64.11
C GLU A 645 4.61 -22.02 -62.83
N CYS A 646 4.83 -20.70 -62.97
CA CYS A 646 4.51 -19.76 -61.91
C CYS A 646 3.07 -19.29 -62.07
N ASN A 647 2.14 -19.91 -61.34
CA ASN A 647 0.77 -19.42 -61.20
C ASN A 647 0.74 -18.20 -60.26
N CYS A 648 0.79 -16.99 -60.80
CA CYS A 648 0.43 -15.80 -60.03
C CYS A 648 -1.06 -15.90 -59.66
N LEU A 649 -1.37 -15.94 -58.36
CA LEU A 649 -2.73 -15.90 -57.83
C LEU A 649 -3.36 -14.55 -58.19
N THR A 650 -4.45 -14.57 -58.95
CA THR A 650 -5.29 -13.39 -59.17
C THR A 650 -5.96 -12.98 -57.86
N ALA A 651 -6.30 -11.70 -57.70
CA ALA A 651 -6.96 -11.19 -56.50
C ALA A 651 -8.25 -11.97 -56.15
N GLU A 652 -8.98 -12.44 -57.17
CA GLU A 652 -10.15 -13.29 -57.00
C GLU A 652 -9.81 -14.65 -56.35
N LYS A 653 -8.75 -15.32 -56.80
CA LYS A 653 -8.29 -16.58 -56.17
C LYS A 653 -7.75 -16.38 -54.76
N TYR A 654 -7.19 -15.21 -54.46
CA TYR A 654 -6.74 -14.88 -53.11
C TYR A 654 -7.94 -14.66 -52.17
N ILE A 655 -8.98 -13.94 -52.63
CA ILE A 655 -10.21 -13.72 -51.86
C ILE A 655 -10.94 -15.05 -51.62
N GLU A 656 -11.02 -15.92 -52.62
CA GLU A 656 -11.58 -17.27 -52.49
C GLU A 656 -10.85 -18.07 -51.42
N LYS A 657 -9.50 -18.10 -51.49
CA LYS A 657 -8.67 -18.82 -50.52
C LYS A 657 -8.72 -18.22 -49.11
N TYR A 658 -8.85 -16.89 -48.99
CA TYR A 658 -9.04 -16.21 -47.70
C TYR A 658 -10.39 -16.57 -47.07
N ASN A 659 -11.47 -16.59 -47.87
CA ASN A 659 -12.79 -16.99 -47.40
C ASN A 659 -12.83 -18.47 -46.97
N ASP A 660 -12.13 -19.35 -47.69
CA ASP A 660 -11.97 -20.74 -47.28
C ASP A 660 -11.26 -20.86 -45.92
N TRP A 661 -10.21 -20.05 -45.70
CA TRP A 661 -9.48 -20.03 -44.44
C TRP A 661 -10.32 -19.49 -43.27
N CYS A 662 -11.12 -18.44 -43.50
CA CYS A 662 -12.07 -17.94 -42.51
C CYS A 662 -13.12 -19.01 -42.14
N LYS A 663 -13.63 -19.74 -43.13
CA LYS A 663 -14.62 -20.80 -42.91
C LYS A 663 -14.01 -21.99 -42.17
N GLU A 664 -12.77 -22.35 -42.46
CA GLU A 664 -12.03 -23.39 -41.75
C GLU A 664 -11.75 -22.98 -40.29
N PHE A 665 -11.42 -21.71 -40.04
CA PHE A 665 -11.24 -21.15 -38.71
C PHE A 665 -12.53 -21.12 -37.88
N GLU A 666 -13.67 -20.76 -38.48
CA GLU A 666 -14.98 -20.85 -37.81
C GLU A 666 -15.34 -22.29 -37.45
N ASN A 667 -15.05 -23.25 -38.34
CA ASN A 667 -15.26 -24.67 -38.06
C ASN A 667 -14.36 -25.16 -36.92
N TYR A 668 -13.10 -24.71 -36.89
CA TYR A 668 -12.17 -25.00 -35.79
C TYR A 668 -12.68 -24.44 -34.46
N GLN A 669 -13.13 -23.18 -34.42
CA GLN A 669 -13.70 -22.58 -33.21
C GLN A 669 -14.95 -23.33 -32.72
N ARG A 670 -15.81 -23.77 -33.64
CA ARG A 670 -16.99 -24.58 -33.27
C ARG A 670 -16.58 -25.93 -32.69
N ALA A 671 -15.65 -26.64 -33.32
CA ALA A 671 -15.12 -27.91 -32.83
C ALA A 671 -14.41 -27.76 -31.48
N TYR A 672 -13.68 -26.66 -31.26
CA TYR A 672 -13.04 -26.35 -29.99
C TYR A 672 -14.08 -26.13 -28.88
N ASN A 673 -15.13 -25.34 -29.15
CA ASN A 673 -16.21 -25.10 -28.19
C ASN A 673 -16.98 -26.40 -27.87
N GLU A 674 -17.25 -27.24 -28.87
CA GLU A 674 -17.87 -28.55 -28.68
C GLU A 674 -16.98 -29.48 -27.84
N TRP A 675 -15.66 -29.44 -28.06
CA TRP A 675 -14.70 -30.17 -27.24
C TRP A 675 -14.63 -29.64 -25.79
N GLU A 676 -14.69 -28.34 -25.56
CA GLU A 676 -14.74 -27.77 -24.20
C GLU A 676 -16.02 -28.19 -23.46
N VAL A 677 -17.17 -28.21 -24.13
CA VAL A 677 -18.42 -28.72 -23.56
C VAL A 677 -18.31 -30.21 -23.22
N LEU A 678 -17.69 -31.02 -24.09
CA LEU A 678 -17.46 -32.45 -23.83
C LEU A 678 -16.46 -32.69 -22.69
N ARG A 679 -15.40 -31.89 -22.59
CA ARG A 679 -14.42 -31.91 -21.49
C ARG A 679 -15.11 -31.63 -20.16
N ASP A 680 -15.94 -30.59 -20.12
CA ASP A 680 -16.63 -30.15 -18.90
C ASP A 680 -17.75 -31.15 -18.48
N GLN A 681 -18.30 -31.93 -19.42
CA GLN A 681 -19.23 -33.02 -19.14
C GLN A 681 -18.54 -34.34 -18.72
N SER A 682 -17.33 -34.60 -19.21
CA SER A 682 -16.61 -35.88 -18.99
C SER A 682 -15.68 -35.87 -17.78
N CYS A 683 -15.34 -34.69 -17.26
CA CYS A 683 -14.57 -34.52 -16.02
C CYS A 683 -15.29 -33.53 -15.10
N PRO A 684 -16.18 -33.97 -14.20
CA PRO A 684 -16.70 -33.08 -13.17
C PRO A 684 -15.50 -32.64 -12.31
N LYS A 685 -15.29 -31.33 -12.21
CA LYS A 685 -14.23 -30.74 -11.39
C LYS A 685 -14.37 -31.27 -9.95
N PRO A 686 -13.26 -31.72 -9.30
CA PRO A 686 -13.28 -32.08 -7.89
C PRO A 686 -13.59 -30.87 -6.99
#